data_AF-A0A369C2W5-F1
#
_entry.id   AF-A0A369C2W5-F1
#
_cell.length_a   1.000
_cell.length_b   1.000
_cell.length_c   1.000
_cell.angle_alpha   90.00
_cell.angle_beta   90.00
_cell.angle_gamma   90.00
#
_symmetry.space_group_name_H-M   'P 1'
#
loop_
_entity.id
_entity.type
_entity.pdbx_description
1 polymer ?
#
loop_
_entity_poly.entity_id
_entity_poly.type
_entity_poly.pdbx_seq_one_letter_code
_entity_poly.pdbx_strand_id
1 'polypeptide(L)'
;MTEPVETRVISPLLALAEGADDPAVRLAALDAACRFPLAEGAWRHVAGLLGQLIGDGPARLRGAALALAVRVPLRSVREHLRRLAGDPGDADHDTLVRALAAVGDPSQIGTLLARAGAGDEEAFALLAAMPVEEVLNEADQVPAPLPDASATTRFWHALVRARLGDYGPLDEFLVGRAPEPELFHGSPWTAYDAIAAIRPVPGALGDHLLAMLAEPGESDRARLVRLTAWAATGIADAEGEAPALTLPPDIGVSPGDASAEAAVALAGQLPERLFAGGLSAEERELLCGLPAERVAGLVTGLVAAGNRRAGSARAGHAGAIIEPPPGNQVVDVVSCLPRSDDWPAAALARQQLGADQPLLDDDQLAWVIARGGAGQAVRELAGLLEEPRPVAERLRILGLLGRAGDHLAGRGGSPYRGAGAGSAGAPAIGRGPLIDDRPLAAARAPSAPGRPGDEEAPLTADEPATGAADELDVHTTAAPAAPAAAAPAAPTAPTAAGPGPDDTGPPVPGPEDRRRVHAQLRHEGRRRNTFVAGAETVIRCWIGLPERERAAVADRHIPHVAIPAGGLPLEVELCWGDQHDRQPLRLPEERTARTADCDLRIHVPEGERQVSALVLFRYRGRAFEVVQVSAGVRAPGEPEQPGDEVRVRVQASLREVIELPDRIPYDTCAVAGREDAAPPDARPGPTATLWMFGGTGAGRCDLEGTEAALEWLNQDLFTTQKSLVRRRAAQGAGADGALLDAADPEVLRLLRDMARHGSAIHKQLRAGPCRDPGERIQLLNLEPGGYVPLEFVYDRGYPADDATLCDGWLEALQSDAPACPACSRTAPSPRQLRWMPTICPLGFWSLQKIIERRDPAAGAEAGSAAHPSAPTAARRRLPVIDDVAFASSHYVPAEERQSTLEALRAQFAAPGLADDWDQWLDALEARYRPLLVMLPHHDAEAGLDFLEIGDAQLPPARGHLSRGQLDAYYVNPRGMEPGPIVLLLGCRTGARTEVGYVQLARSFQQLHSSIVVGTLAQVLGRHAAPVARELVAQLLAVADETVDFGAIMRRVRRRMLARGYLMALCLVALGDAEWRLTPRPAPGPAPGNGP
;
A
#
# COMPACT_ATOMS: atom_id res chain seq x y z
N MET A 1 -8.92 -0.27 8.25
CA MET A 1 -10.15 -0.32 7.43
C MET A 1 -10.84 -1.65 7.64
N THR A 2 -12.17 -1.68 7.72
CA THR A 2 -12.96 -2.92 7.83
C THR A 2 -13.06 -3.63 6.49
N GLU A 3 -12.93 -4.96 6.49
CA GLU A 3 -12.95 -5.79 5.28
C GLU A 3 -14.34 -5.72 4.60
N PRO A 4 -14.41 -5.56 3.26
CA PRO A 4 -15.69 -5.40 2.58
C PRO A 4 -16.54 -6.67 2.62
N VAL A 5 -17.82 -6.51 2.93
CA VAL A 5 -18.83 -7.56 3.03
C VAL A 5 -19.26 -8.00 1.64
N GLU A 6 -19.01 -9.27 1.32
CA GLU A 6 -19.40 -9.90 0.06
C GLU A 6 -20.92 -10.08 -0.06
N THR A 7 -21.42 -10.15 -1.30
CA THR A 7 -22.85 -10.33 -1.62
C THR A 7 -23.49 -11.52 -0.91
N ARG A 8 -22.75 -12.63 -0.72
CA ARG A 8 -23.27 -13.82 -0.04
C ARG A 8 -23.73 -13.54 1.40
N VAL A 9 -23.07 -12.61 2.10
CA VAL A 9 -23.36 -12.29 3.51
C VAL A 9 -24.68 -11.52 3.62
N ILE A 10 -24.92 -10.56 2.71
CA ILE A 10 -26.15 -9.77 2.70
C ILE A 10 -27.27 -10.37 1.87
N SER A 11 -27.06 -11.54 1.26
CA SER A 11 -28.05 -12.21 0.41
C SER A 11 -29.45 -12.37 1.05
N PRO A 12 -29.61 -12.60 2.38
CA PRO A 12 -30.94 -12.62 2.99
C PRO A 12 -31.68 -11.28 2.89
N LEU A 13 -30.97 -10.15 2.97
CA LEU A 13 -31.57 -8.82 2.83
C LEU A 13 -31.94 -8.52 1.38
N LEU A 14 -31.11 -8.95 0.44
CA LEU A 14 -31.39 -8.82 -1.00
C LEU A 14 -32.62 -9.65 -1.40
N ALA A 15 -32.70 -10.90 -0.92
CA ALA A 15 -33.86 -11.76 -1.13
C ALA A 15 -35.14 -11.17 -0.52
N LEU A 16 -35.04 -10.55 0.66
CA LEU A 16 -36.17 -9.86 1.27
C LEU A 16 -36.59 -8.61 0.47
N ALA A 17 -35.63 -7.86 -0.07
CA ALA A 17 -35.90 -6.71 -0.92
C ALA A 17 -36.55 -7.09 -2.27
N GLU A 18 -36.26 -8.28 -2.77
CA GLU A 18 -36.87 -8.84 -3.99
C GLU A 18 -38.28 -9.39 -3.73
N GLY A 19 -38.46 -10.15 -2.64
CA GLY A 19 -39.66 -10.99 -2.44
C GLY A 19 -40.71 -10.47 -1.47
N ALA A 20 -40.49 -9.38 -0.73
CA ALA A 20 -41.47 -8.90 0.25
C ALA A 20 -42.68 -8.19 -0.39
N ASP A 21 -43.89 -8.54 0.04
CA ASP A 21 -45.15 -7.93 -0.46
C ASP A 21 -45.28 -6.42 -0.16
N ASP A 22 -44.68 -5.95 0.94
CA ASP A 22 -44.76 -4.56 1.37
C ASP A 22 -43.55 -3.74 0.88
N PRO A 23 -43.75 -2.70 0.05
CA PRO A 23 -42.65 -1.93 -0.52
C PRO A 23 -41.87 -1.10 0.52
N ALA A 24 -42.44 -0.80 1.69
CA ALA A 24 -41.69 -0.18 2.79
C ALA A 24 -40.70 -1.17 3.42
N VAL A 25 -41.04 -2.46 3.49
CA VAL A 25 -40.12 -3.51 3.94
C VAL A 25 -39.01 -3.72 2.92
N ARG A 26 -39.33 -3.72 1.62
CA ARG A 26 -38.32 -3.81 0.54
C ARG A 26 -37.30 -2.68 0.63
N LEU A 27 -37.77 -1.43 0.78
CA LEU A 27 -36.90 -0.27 0.91
C LEU A 27 -36.06 -0.31 2.20
N ALA A 28 -36.65 -0.71 3.33
CA ALA A 28 -35.93 -0.83 4.59
C ALA A 28 -34.85 -1.93 4.56
N ALA A 29 -35.06 -3.01 3.80
CA ALA A 29 -34.06 -4.05 3.60
C ALA A 29 -32.85 -3.53 2.80
N LEU A 30 -33.11 -2.73 1.76
CA LEU A 30 -32.06 -2.06 0.99
C LEU A 30 -31.33 -0.99 1.83
N ASP A 31 -32.04 -0.20 2.65
CA ASP A 31 -31.41 0.76 3.56
C ASP A 31 -30.48 0.06 4.56
N ALA A 32 -30.94 -1.06 5.14
CA ALA A 32 -30.13 -1.87 6.05
C ALA A 32 -28.89 -2.41 5.34
N ALA A 33 -29.02 -2.93 4.11
CA ALA A 33 -27.89 -3.42 3.33
C ALA A 33 -26.85 -2.32 3.02
N CYS A 34 -27.30 -1.13 2.61
CA CYS A 34 -26.43 0.02 2.31
C CYS A 34 -25.58 0.48 3.51
N ARG A 35 -25.98 0.12 4.73
CA ARG A 35 -25.26 0.46 5.96
C ARG A 35 -24.14 -0.52 6.31
N PHE A 36 -23.96 -1.61 5.57
CA PHE A 36 -22.77 -2.46 5.71
C PHE A 36 -21.61 -1.93 4.85
N PRO A 37 -20.34 -2.26 5.16
CA PRO A 37 -19.22 -1.93 4.29
C PRO A 37 -19.21 -2.91 3.09
N LEU A 38 -20.07 -2.70 2.09
CA LEU A 38 -20.28 -3.68 0.99
C LEU A 38 -19.14 -3.70 -0.05
N ALA A 39 -18.90 -4.87 -0.64
CA ALA A 39 -18.10 -5.02 -1.85
C ALA A 39 -18.84 -4.50 -3.11
N GLU A 40 -18.11 -4.18 -4.17
CA GLU A 40 -18.66 -3.65 -5.44
C GLU A 40 -19.81 -4.49 -6.01
N GLY A 41 -19.67 -5.82 -6.04
CA GLY A 41 -20.72 -6.71 -6.55
C GLY A 41 -22.03 -6.63 -5.75
N ALA A 42 -21.94 -6.39 -4.44
CA ALA A 42 -23.10 -6.20 -3.58
C ALA A 42 -23.77 -4.84 -3.84
N TRP A 43 -22.97 -3.79 -4.06
CA TRP A 43 -23.47 -2.47 -4.45
C TRP A 43 -24.22 -2.49 -5.79
N ARG A 44 -23.72 -3.21 -6.80
CA ARG A 44 -24.41 -3.36 -8.10
C ARG A 44 -25.79 -4.00 -7.94
N HIS A 45 -25.89 -5.03 -7.10
CA HIS A 45 -27.17 -5.71 -6.83
C HIS A 45 -28.16 -4.79 -6.13
N VAL A 46 -27.72 -4.05 -5.11
CA VAL A 46 -28.52 -3.03 -4.42
C VAL A 46 -29.00 -1.95 -5.40
N ALA A 47 -28.13 -1.46 -6.27
CA ALA A 47 -28.46 -0.45 -7.27
C ALA A 47 -29.56 -0.94 -8.23
N GLY A 48 -29.46 -2.19 -8.72
CA GLY A 48 -30.48 -2.79 -9.57
C GLY A 48 -31.86 -2.85 -8.91
N LEU A 49 -31.91 -3.30 -7.65
CA LEU A 49 -33.18 -3.38 -6.89
C LEU A 49 -33.76 -2.00 -6.55
N LEU A 50 -32.92 -1.00 -6.27
CA LEU A 50 -33.36 0.38 -6.10
C LEU A 50 -33.93 0.94 -7.41
N GLY A 51 -33.29 0.65 -8.55
CA GLY A 51 -33.79 1.03 -9.87
C GLY A 51 -35.21 0.52 -10.13
N GLN A 52 -35.48 -0.74 -9.80
CA GLN A 52 -36.83 -1.32 -9.88
C GLN A 52 -37.83 -0.61 -8.97
N LEU A 53 -37.46 -0.32 -7.71
CA LEU A 53 -38.35 0.42 -6.79
C LEU A 53 -38.60 1.86 -7.23
N ILE A 54 -37.64 2.49 -7.91
CA ILE A 54 -37.82 3.82 -8.48
C ILE A 54 -38.78 3.73 -9.67
N GLY A 55 -38.57 2.79 -10.60
CA GLY A 55 -39.39 2.60 -11.80
C GLY A 55 -40.83 2.15 -11.52
N ASP A 56 -41.00 1.13 -10.67
CA ASP A 56 -42.28 0.43 -10.46
C ASP A 56 -42.98 0.80 -9.13
N GLY A 57 -42.35 1.62 -8.29
CA GLY A 57 -42.83 1.91 -6.94
C GLY A 57 -43.95 2.95 -6.85
N PRO A 58 -44.77 2.92 -5.78
CA PRO A 58 -45.76 3.98 -5.52
C PRO A 58 -45.06 5.33 -5.27
N ALA A 59 -45.64 6.42 -5.79
CA ALA A 59 -45.07 7.77 -5.73
C ALA A 59 -44.59 8.23 -4.34
N ARG A 60 -45.23 7.76 -3.26
CA ARG A 60 -44.85 8.06 -1.88
C ARG A 60 -43.50 7.44 -1.45
N LEU A 61 -43.10 6.33 -2.05
CA LEU A 61 -41.84 5.64 -1.74
C LEU A 61 -40.72 5.95 -2.75
N ARG A 62 -41.07 6.46 -3.93
CA ARG A 62 -40.10 6.87 -4.97
C ARG A 62 -39.08 7.88 -4.43
N GLY A 63 -39.52 8.93 -3.74
CA GLY A 63 -38.61 9.94 -3.18
C GLY A 63 -37.64 9.37 -2.13
N ALA A 64 -38.11 8.44 -1.30
CA ALA A 64 -37.27 7.76 -0.31
C ALA A 64 -36.28 6.77 -0.97
N ALA A 65 -36.69 6.11 -2.05
CA ALA A 65 -35.81 5.26 -2.86
C ALA A 65 -34.73 6.09 -3.58
N LEU A 66 -35.05 7.27 -4.11
CA LEU A 66 -34.09 8.20 -4.69
C LEU A 66 -33.08 8.71 -3.64
N ALA A 67 -33.57 9.08 -2.45
CA ALA A 67 -32.70 9.49 -1.34
C ALA A 67 -31.72 8.36 -0.93
N LEU A 68 -32.17 7.10 -0.99
CA LEU A 68 -31.32 5.95 -0.74
C LEU A 68 -30.36 5.66 -1.91
N ALA A 69 -30.81 5.81 -3.16
CA ALA A 69 -29.98 5.60 -4.35
C ALA A 69 -28.79 6.57 -4.41
N VAL A 70 -28.95 7.80 -3.93
CA VAL A 70 -27.83 8.74 -3.79
C VAL A 70 -26.74 8.21 -2.86
N ARG A 71 -27.06 7.38 -1.86
CA ARG A 71 -26.07 6.77 -0.95
C ARG A 71 -25.29 5.62 -1.59
N VAL A 72 -25.70 5.13 -2.76
CA VAL A 72 -24.96 4.09 -3.49
C VAL A 72 -23.65 4.71 -4.03
N PRO A 73 -22.48 4.18 -3.65
CA PRO A 73 -21.19 4.75 -4.03
C PRO A 73 -20.74 4.28 -5.42
N LEU A 74 -21.66 3.99 -6.35
CA LEU A 74 -21.32 3.64 -7.73
C LEU A 74 -21.28 4.91 -8.58
N ARG A 75 -20.20 5.12 -9.32
CA ARG A 75 -20.02 6.31 -10.16
C ARG A 75 -21.12 6.43 -11.21
N SER A 76 -21.50 5.32 -11.85
CA SER A 76 -22.56 5.28 -12.86
C SER A 76 -23.90 5.80 -12.31
N VAL A 77 -24.28 5.34 -11.11
CA VAL A 77 -25.51 5.74 -10.42
C VAL A 77 -25.45 7.20 -10.02
N ARG A 78 -24.34 7.65 -9.41
CA ARG A 78 -24.22 9.03 -8.93
C ARG A 78 -24.27 10.04 -10.07
N GLU A 79 -23.60 9.77 -11.19
CA GLU A 79 -23.63 10.64 -12.37
C GLU A 79 -25.03 10.72 -13.00
N HIS A 80 -25.75 9.60 -13.07
CA HIS A 80 -27.13 9.60 -13.55
C HIS A 80 -28.04 10.47 -12.68
N LEU A 81 -27.97 10.31 -11.35
CA LEU A 81 -28.78 11.12 -10.42
C LEU A 81 -28.39 12.61 -10.44
N ARG A 82 -27.11 12.94 -10.64
CA ARG A 82 -26.66 14.33 -10.84
C ARG A 82 -27.24 14.96 -12.11
N ARG A 83 -27.35 14.20 -13.20
CA ARG A 83 -27.98 14.69 -14.45
C ARG A 83 -29.45 15.01 -14.25
N LEU A 84 -30.21 14.12 -13.60
CA LEU A 84 -31.62 14.35 -13.26
C LEU A 84 -31.78 15.55 -12.31
N ALA A 85 -30.92 15.67 -11.29
CA ALA A 85 -30.90 16.85 -10.41
C ALA A 85 -30.52 18.15 -11.13
N GLY A 86 -29.80 18.06 -12.26
CA GLY A 86 -29.39 19.22 -13.06
C GLY A 86 -30.47 19.70 -14.03
N ASP A 87 -31.54 18.94 -14.24
CA ASP A 87 -32.66 19.30 -15.10
C ASP A 87 -33.83 19.84 -14.24
N PRO A 88 -34.11 21.16 -14.27
CA PRO A 88 -35.24 21.74 -13.53
C PRO A 88 -36.62 21.25 -14.03
N GLY A 89 -36.69 20.63 -15.21
CA GLY A 89 -37.90 20.06 -15.78
C GLY A 89 -38.20 18.64 -15.28
N ASP A 90 -37.27 17.99 -14.58
CA ASP A 90 -37.46 16.65 -14.04
C ASP A 90 -38.37 16.66 -12.80
N ALA A 91 -39.31 15.72 -12.73
CA ALA A 91 -40.27 15.63 -11.63
C ALA A 91 -39.61 15.35 -10.26
N ASP A 92 -38.41 14.78 -10.26
CA ASP A 92 -37.64 14.42 -9.07
C ASP A 92 -36.54 15.45 -8.73
N HIS A 93 -36.41 16.54 -9.50
CA HIS A 93 -35.38 17.59 -9.37
C HIS A 93 -35.16 18.02 -7.90
N ASP A 94 -36.19 18.55 -7.26
CA ASP A 94 -36.12 19.07 -5.88
C ASP A 94 -35.74 18.00 -4.86
N THR A 95 -36.21 16.76 -5.09
CA THR A 95 -35.93 15.63 -4.21
C THR A 95 -34.47 15.21 -4.33
N LEU A 96 -33.94 15.18 -5.56
CA LEU A 96 -32.55 14.81 -5.83
C LEU A 96 -31.56 15.89 -5.40
N VAL A 97 -31.87 17.16 -5.60
CA VAL A 97 -31.07 18.28 -5.07
C VAL A 97 -30.93 18.18 -3.55
N ARG A 98 -32.05 17.96 -2.84
CA ARG A 98 -32.02 17.76 -1.37
C ARG A 98 -31.24 16.49 -0.97
N ALA A 99 -31.43 15.38 -1.68
CA ALA A 99 -30.77 14.12 -1.38
C ALA A 99 -29.25 14.19 -1.61
N LEU A 100 -28.82 14.79 -2.73
CA LEU A 100 -27.41 15.01 -3.06
C LEU A 100 -26.75 15.95 -2.05
N ALA A 101 -27.46 17.00 -1.62
CA ALA A 101 -26.96 17.90 -0.58
C ALA A 101 -26.80 17.17 0.77
N ALA A 102 -27.77 16.33 1.14
CA ALA A 102 -27.75 15.59 2.40
C ALA A 102 -26.59 14.58 2.50
N VAL A 103 -26.11 14.03 1.38
CA VAL A 103 -24.96 13.11 1.38
C VAL A 103 -23.61 13.79 1.21
N GLY A 104 -23.58 15.12 1.08
CA GLY A 104 -22.34 15.85 0.88
C GLY A 104 -21.82 15.82 -0.56
N ASP A 105 -22.68 15.72 -1.59
CA ASP A 105 -22.22 15.67 -2.97
C ASP A 105 -21.70 17.05 -3.46
N PRO A 106 -20.46 17.14 -3.97
CA PRO A 106 -19.87 18.41 -4.41
C PRO A 106 -20.68 19.15 -5.48
N SER A 107 -21.50 18.44 -6.28
CA SER A 107 -22.34 19.06 -7.31
C SER A 107 -23.34 20.07 -6.73
N GLN A 108 -23.63 20.02 -5.42
CA GLN A 108 -24.59 20.89 -4.76
C GLN A 108 -23.97 22.13 -4.10
N ILE A 109 -22.63 22.27 -4.12
CA ILE A 109 -21.94 23.42 -3.51
C ILE A 109 -22.44 24.74 -4.12
N GLY A 110 -22.58 24.82 -5.44
CA GLY A 110 -23.11 26.01 -6.12
C GLY A 110 -24.54 26.38 -5.67
N THR A 111 -25.43 25.39 -5.56
CA THR A 111 -26.81 25.57 -5.08
C THR A 111 -26.84 26.07 -3.64
N LEU A 112 -26.00 25.51 -2.77
CA LEU A 112 -25.92 25.91 -1.36
C LEU A 112 -25.32 27.31 -1.19
N LEU A 113 -24.32 27.70 -2.00
CA LEU A 113 -23.80 29.06 -2.00
C LEU A 113 -24.89 30.07 -2.41
N ALA A 114 -25.70 29.75 -3.42
CA ALA A 114 -26.82 30.61 -3.83
C ALA A 114 -27.88 30.76 -2.71
N ARG A 115 -28.21 29.67 -2.00
CA ARG A 115 -29.10 29.70 -0.84
C ARG A 115 -28.53 30.53 0.31
N ALA A 116 -27.25 30.34 0.64
CA ALA A 116 -26.56 31.11 1.66
C ALA A 116 -26.57 32.62 1.33
N GLY A 117 -26.31 32.98 0.07
CA GLY A 117 -26.40 34.36 -0.41
C GLY A 117 -27.82 34.96 -0.38
N ALA A 118 -28.86 34.11 -0.41
CA ALA A 118 -30.25 34.50 -0.26
C ALA A 118 -30.72 34.60 1.22
N GLY A 119 -29.82 34.35 2.19
CA GLY A 119 -30.13 34.45 3.62
C GLY A 119 -30.60 33.15 4.27
N ASP A 120 -30.40 31.99 3.63
CA ASP A 120 -30.69 30.69 4.22
C ASP A 120 -29.62 30.30 5.25
N GLU A 121 -29.96 30.42 6.55
CA GLU A 121 -29.04 30.13 7.65
C GLU A 121 -28.57 28.66 7.68
N GLU A 122 -29.40 27.70 7.28
CA GLU A 122 -29.05 26.28 7.28
C GLU A 122 -28.01 25.92 6.21
N ALA A 123 -27.89 26.75 5.16
CA ALA A 123 -26.97 26.50 4.05
C ALA A 123 -25.50 26.50 4.51
N PHE A 124 -25.12 27.31 5.50
CA PHE A 124 -23.74 27.32 6.01
C PHE A 124 -23.38 26.04 6.77
N ALA A 125 -24.31 25.46 7.53
CA ALA A 125 -24.07 24.18 8.19
C ALA A 125 -23.87 23.05 7.18
N LEU A 126 -24.70 23.03 6.12
CA LEU A 126 -24.55 22.08 5.01
C LEU A 126 -23.23 22.29 4.24
N LEU A 127 -22.86 23.55 3.96
CA LEU A 127 -21.58 23.89 3.33
C LEU A 127 -20.37 23.51 4.18
N ALA A 128 -20.42 23.68 5.51
CA ALA A 128 -19.33 23.30 6.40
C ALA A 128 -19.09 21.77 6.37
N ALA A 129 -20.15 21.05 6.03
CA ALA A 129 -20.12 19.62 5.82
C ALA A 129 -19.62 19.25 4.40
N MET A 130 -19.73 20.11 3.39
CA MET A 130 -19.25 19.81 2.04
C MET A 130 -17.70 19.86 1.95
N PRO A 131 -17.08 19.11 1.00
CA PRO A 131 -15.68 19.29 0.65
C PRO A 131 -15.51 20.56 -0.21
N VAL A 132 -15.83 21.72 0.35
CA VAL A 132 -15.79 23.02 -0.34
C VAL A 132 -14.40 23.33 -0.89
N GLU A 133 -13.35 22.83 -0.23
CA GLU A 133 -11.95 22.92 -0.62
C GLU A 133 -11.59 22.17 -1.92
N GLU A 134 -12.45 21.28 -2.40
CA GLU A 134 -12.25 20.58 -3.69
C GLU A 134 -12.86 21.35 -4.87
N VAL A 135 -13.73 22.34 -4.61
CA VAL A 135 -14.47 23.08 -5.64
C VAL A 135 -14.17 24.57 -5.62
N LEU A 136 -13.93 25.14 -4.44
CA LEU A 136 -13.62 26.55 -4.23
C LEU A 136 -12.14 26.73 -3.94
N ASN A 137 -11.55 27.80 -4.49
CA ASN A 137 -10.14 28.10 -4.33
C ASN A 137 -9.89 29.23 -3.32
N GLU A 138 -10.88 30.10 -3.10
CA GLU A 138 -10.73 31.29 -2.26
C GLU A 138 -11.91 31.43 -1.27
N ALA A 139 -11.60 31.83 -0.04
CA ALA A 139 -12.59 32.01 1.03
C ALA A 139 -13.60 33.14 0.76
N ASP A 140 -13.28 34.07 -0.14
CA ASP A 140 -14.14 35.20 -0.51
C ASP A 140 -15.24 34.81 -1.51
N GLN A 141 -15.18 33.57 -2.04
CA GLN A 141 -16.27 32.99 -2.83
C GLN A 141 -17.46 32.56 -1.95
N VAL A 142 -17.29 32.52 -0.62
CA VAL A 142 -18.34 32.20 0.34
C VAL A 142 -19.10 33.49 0.71
N PRO A 143 -20.43 33.57 0.48
CA PRO A 143 -21.21 34.74 0.86
C PRO A 143 -21.12 35.04 2.36
N ALA A 144 -20.99 36.32 2.72
CA ALA A 144 -21.05 36.73 4.11
C ALA A 144 -22.48 36.52 4.69
N PRO A 145 -22.62 36.08 5.95
CA PRO A 145 -23.91 36.03 6.61
C PRO A 145 -24.57 37.40 6.69
N LEU A 146 -25.91 37.44 6.71
CA LEU A 146 -26.65 38.69 6.93
C LEU A 146 -26.26 39.34 8.27
N PRO A 147 -26.33 40.68 8.39
CA PRO A 147 -25.91 41.39 9.60
C PRO A 147 -26.58 40.90 10.89
N ASP A 148 -27.83 40.45 10.80
CA ASP A 148 -28.69 39.96 11.88
C ASP A 148 -28.62 38.44 12.11
N ALA A 149 -27.77 37.71 11.38
CA ALA A 149 -27.63 36.27 11.52
C ALA A 149 -27.24 35.83 12.96
N SER A 150 -27.68 34.64 13.35
CA SER A 150 -27.37 34.04 14.67
C SER A 150 -25.86 33.81 14.89
N ALA A 151 -25.43 33.65 16.14
CA ALA A 151 -24.04 33.30 16.45
C ALA A 151 -23.67 31.92 15.89
N THR A 152 -24.60 30.97 15.93
CA THR A 152 -24.50 29.65 15.30
C THR A 152 -24.26 29.73 13.79
N THR A 153 -25.00 30.59 13.06
CA THR A 153 -24.81 30.77 11.62
C THR A 153 -23.44 31.36 11.29
N ARG A 154 -22.98 32.35 12.06
CA ARG A 154 -21.63 32.91 11.90
C ARG A 154 -20.53 31.88 12.21
N PHE A 155 -20.75 30.99 13.17
CA PHE A 155 -19.83 29.89 13.49
C PHE A 155 -19.73 28.88 12.35
N TRP A 156 -20.85 28.46 11.76
CA TRP A 156 -20.83 27.59 10.58
C TRP A 156 -20.13 28.23 9.39
N HIS A 157 -20.39 29.50 9.12
CA HIS A 157 -19.67 30.27 8.10
C HIS A 157 -18.16 30.32 8.37
N ALA A 158 -17.75 30.53 9.63
CA ALA A 158 -16.35 30.48 10.03
C ALA A 158 -15.71 29.11 9.77
N LEU A 159 -16.42 28.01 10.05
CA LEU A 159 -15.97 26.65 9.72
C LEU A 159 -15.82 26.44 8.21
N VAL A 160 -16.73 26.94 7.37
CA VAL A 160 -16.60 26.89 5.90
C VAL A 160 -15.32 27.60 5.45
N ARG A 161 -15.06 28.81 5.94
CA ARG A 161 -13.85 29.58 5.57
C ARG A 161 -12.57 28.93 6.10
N ALA A 162 -12.63 28.31 7.28
CA ALA A 162 -11.52 27.57 7.86
C ALA A 162 -11.14 26.33 7.03
N ARG A 163 -12.11 25.66 6.37
CA ARG A 163 -11.81 24.58 5.41
C ARG A 163 -10.98 25.08 4.22
N LEU A 164 -11.21 26.32 3.80
CA LEU A 164 -10.48 27.00 2.73
C LEU A 164 -9.16 27.65 3.21
N GLY A 165 -8.79 27.44 4.47
CA GLY A 165 -7.52 27.92 5.04
C GLY A 165 -7.57 29.31 5.67
N ASP A 166 -8.73 29.98 5.74
CA ASP A 166 -8.90 31.20 6.52
C ASP A 166 -9.45 30.89 7.92
N TYR A 167 -8.53 30.71 8.87
CA TYR A 167 -8.85 30.36 10.27
C TYR A 167 -9.28 31.55 11.12
N GLY A 168 -9.04 32.80 10.67
CA GLY A 168 -9.23 34.01 11.48
C GLY A 168 -10.64 34.13 12.08
N PRO A 169 -11.73 33.96 11.29
CA PRO A 169 -13.09 34.01 11.82
C PRO A 169 -13.39 32.90 12.84
N LEU A 170 -12.82 31.70 12.65
CA LEU A 170 -13.02 30.58 13.56
C LEU A 170 -12.27 30.83 14.88
N ASP A 171 -11.04 31.33 14.79
CA ASP A 171 -10.22 31.66 15.94
C ASP A 171 -10.90 32.68 16.85
N GLU A 172 -11.60 33.70 16.30
CA GLU A 172 -12.35 34.67 17.10
C GLU A 172 -13.41 34.02 18.01
N PHE A 173 -14.03 32.90 17.61
CA PHE A 173 -14.90 32.11 18.49
C PHE A 173 -14.07 31.30 19.50
N LEU A 174 -13.02 30.61 19.04
CA LEU A 174 -12.19 29.74 19.87
C LEU A 174 -11.41 30.50 20.96
N VAL A 175 -11.09 31.78 20.73
CA VAL A 175 -10.44 32.66 21.71
C VAL A 175 -11.43 33.51 22.53
N GLY A 176 -12.74 33.37 22.29
CA GLY A 176 -13.81 34.04 23.06
C GLY A 176 -14.02 35.53 22.74
N ARG A 177 -13.62 36.00 21.56
CA ARG A 177 -13.86 37.38 21.10
C ARG A 177 -15.20 37.53 20.35
N ALA A 178 -15.72 36.44 19.79
CA ALA A 178 -17.06 36.35 19.22
C ALA A 178 -18.07 35.82 20.26
N PRO A 179 -19.37 36.16 20.15
CA PRO A 179 -20.41 35.62 21.03
C PRO A 179 -20.51 34.10 20.90
N GLU A 180 -20.71 33.40 22.03
CA GLU A 180 -20.83 31.94 22.05
C GLU A 180 -22.01 31.49 21.15
N PRO A 181 -21.82 30.51 20.27
CA PRO A 181 -22.89 30.00 19.43
C PRO A 181 -23.94 29.27 20.26
N GLU A 182 -25.23 29.49 19.93
CA GLU A 182 -26.35 28.86 20.64
C GLU A 182 -26.29 27.32 20.59
N LEU A 183 -25.62 26.76 19.58
CA LEU A 183 -25.31 25.33 19.47
C LEU A 183 -24.61 24.74 20.71
N PHE A 184 -23.82 25.55 21.43
CA PHE A 184 -23.10 25.11 22.63
C PHE A 184 -23.94 25.28 23.92
N HIS A 185 -25.17 25.80 23.83
CA HIS A 185 -26.06 25.90 24.97
C HIS A 185 -26.71 24.54 25.26
N GLY A 186 -26.58 24.05 26.50
CA GLY A 186 -27.15 22.77 26.92
C GLY A 186 -26.15 21.61 26.87
N SER A 187 -26.58 20.44 26.39
CA SER A 187 -25.76 19.23 26.42
C SER A 187 -24.54 19.33 25.50
N PRO A 188 -23.33 18.96 25.96
CA PRO A 188 -22.13 18.94 25.11
C PRO A 188 -22.27 17.99 23.91
N TRP A 189 -23.10 16.95 24.05
CA TRP A 189 -23.40 15.98 22.99
C TRP A 189 -24.11 16.62 21.80
N THR A 190 -24.99 17.61 22.04
CA THR A 190 -25.68 18.32 20.94
C THR A 190 -24.72 19.08 20.04
N ALA A 191 -23.75 19.79 20.63
CA ALA A 191 -22.72 20.49 19.88
C ALA A 191 -21.76 19.51 19.18
N TYR A 192 -21.39 18.44 19.88
CA TYR A 192 -20.49 17.42 19.34
C TYR A 192 -21.08 16.74 18.10
N ASP A 193 -22.31 16.25 18.17
CA ASP A 193 -22.95 15.54 17.06
C ASP A 193 -23.12 16.44 15.83
N ALA A 194 -23.52 17.70 16.05
CA ALA A 194 -23.66 18.67 14.98
C ALA A 194 -22.32 18.96 14.28
N ILE A 195 -21.24 19.14 15.04
CA ILE A 195 -19.91 19.42 14.47
C ILE A 195 -19.31 18.15 13.85
N ALA A 196 -19.55 16.96 14.41
CA ALA A 196 -19.06 15.70 13.84
C ALA A 196 -19.54 15.45 12.42
N ALA A 197 -20.69 16.02 12.03
CA ALA A 197 -21.21 15.96 10.66
C ALA A 197 -20.28 16.61 9.60
N ILE A 198 -19.30 17.43 10.01
CA ILE A 198 -18.35 18.06 9.07
C ILE A 198 -17.19 17.14 8.64
N ARG A 199 -17.06 15.96 9.25
CA ARG A 199 -15.97 15.02 8.97
C ARG A 199 -16.11 14.38 7.56
N PRO A 200 -14.99 14.09 6.87
CA PRO A 200 -13.63 14.47 7.24
C PRO A 200 -13.38 15.97 7.03
N VAL A 201 -12.52 16.56 7.87
CA VAL A 201 -12.00 17.92 7.67
C VAL A 201 -10.67 17.88 6.93
N PRO A 202 -10.28 18.95 6.20
CA PRO A 202 -8.96 19.06 5.60
C PRO A 202 -7.88 18.85 6.67
N GLY A 203 -6.79 18.15 6.32
CA GLY A 203 -5.70 17.87 7.26
C GLY A 203 -5.16 19.14 7.94
N ALA A 204 -5.03 20.24 7.18
CA ALA A 204 -4.59 21.53 7.71
C ALA A 204 -5.56 22.12 8.76
N LEU A 205 -6.88 21.97 8.58
CA LEU A 205 -7.87 22.38 9.58
C LEU A 205 -7.82 21.47 10.82
N GLY A 206 -7.64 20.17 10.62
CA GLY A 206 -7.44 19.21 11.72
C GLY A 206 -6.21 19.56 12.58
N ASP A 207 -5.07 19.79 11.93
CA ASP A 207 -3.82 20.18 12.59
C ASP A 207 -3.98 21.49 13.38
N HIS A 208 -4.66 22.49 12.80
CA HIS A 208 -4.94 23.77 13.45
C HIS A 208 -5.78 23.60 14.73
N LEU A 209 -6.85 22.81 14.66
CA LEU A 209 -7.71 22.54 15.82
C LEU A 209 -6.98 21.76 16.92
N LEU A 210 -6.10 20.83 16.55
CA LEU A 210 -5.26 20.09 17.51
C LEU A 210 -4.21 20.99 18.17
N ALA A 211 -3.61 21.92 17.43
CA ALA A 211 -2.69 22.90 17.98
C ALA A 211 -3.39 23.81 19.01
N MET A 212 -4.59 24.29 18.68
CA MET A 212 -5.43 25.08 19.59
C MET A 212 -5.84 24.31 20.85
N LEU A 213 -6.11 23.00 20.71
CA LEU A 213 -6.44 22.11 21.84
C LEU A 213 -5.27 21.91 22.81
N ALA A 214 -4.02 22.00 22.32
CA ALA A 214 -2.82 21.81 23.13
C ALA A 214 -2.46 23.04 23.99
N GLU A 215 -3.07 24.20 23.74
CA GLU A 215 -2.81 25.41 24.54
C GLU A 215 -3.53 25.38 25.90
N PRO A 216 -2.86 25.71 27.02
CA PRO A 216 -3.51 25.79 28.32
C PRO A 216 -4.48 26.99 28.39
N GLY A 217 -5.77 26.75 28.64
CA GLY A 217 -6.83 27.77 28.66
C GLY A 217 -7.74 27.75 29.90
N GLU A 218 -8.48 28.85 30.12
CA GLU A 218 -9.53 29.01 31.16
C GLU A 218 -10.72 28.03 30.94
N SER A 219 -11.44 27.68 32.02
CA SER A 219 -12.44 26.59 32.07
C SER A 219 -13.46 26.58 30.91
N ASP A 220 -14.05 27.74 30.59
CA ASP A 220 -15.12 27.87 29.59
C ASP A 220 -14.57 28.00 28.16
N ARG A 221 -13.47 28.73 27.98
CA ARG A 221 -12.72 28.78 26.70
C ARG A 221 -12.23 27.40 26.29
N ALA A 222 -11.74 26.63 27.25
CA ALA A 222 -11.26 25.29 27.02
C ALA A 222 -12.41 24.34 26.64
N ARG A 223 -13.67 24.62 27.01
CA ARG A 223 -14.84 23.80 26.63
C ARG A 223 -15.16 23.91 25.14
N LEU A 224 -15.25 25.12 24.58
CA LEU A 224 -15.61 25.33 23.18
C LEU A 224 -14.52 24.80 22.24
N VAL A 225 -13.24 25.03 22.59
CA VAL A 225 -12.09 24.47 21.87
C VAL A 225 -12.08 22.94 21.94
N ARG A 226 -12.26 22.35 23.13
CA ARG A 226 -12.34 20.88 23.30
C ARG A 226 -13.45 20.28 22.45
N LEU A 227 -14.69 20.75 22.60
CA LEU A 227 -15.83 20.19 21.87
C LEU A 227 -15.67 20.36 20.36
N THR A 228 -15.21 21.51 19.89
CA THR A 228 -15.00 21.75 18.45
C THR A 228 -13.88 20.86 17.90
N ALA A 229 -12.74 20.76 18.60
CA ALA A 229 -11.61 19.95 18.17
C ALA A 229 -11.95 18.45 18.23
N TRP A 230 -12.51 17.97 19.33
CA TRP A 230 -12.95 16.57 19.49
C TRP A 230 -13.99 16.21 18.44
N ALA A 231 -15.00 17.06 18.24
CA ALA A 231 -16.05 16.81 17.26
C ALA A 231 -15.57 16.94 15.81
N ALA A 232 -14.66 17.84 15.46
CA ALA A 232 -14.18 17.95 14.09
C ALA A 232 -13.14 16.87 13.71
N THR A 233 -12.33 16.42 14.68
CA THR A 233 -11.22 15.47 14.43
C THR A 233 -11.56 14.02 14.77
N GLY A 234 -12.51 13.79 15.67
CA GLY A 234 -12.83 12.44 16.17
C GLY A 234 -11.81 11.85 17.13
N ILE A 235 -10.94 12.66 17.73
CA ILE A 235 -9.91 12.19 18.66
C ILE A 235 -10.46 11.85 20.06
N ALA A 236 -11.56 12.48 20.47
CA ALA A 236 -12.27 12.24 21.72
C ALA A 236 -13.80 12.36 21.46
N ASP A 237 -14.64 11.81 22.33
CA ASP A 237 -16.08 12.08 22.36
C ASP A 237 -16.39 13.39 23.11
N ALA A 238 -17.68 13.68 23.34
CA ALA A 238 -18.09 14.92 24.00
C ALA A 238 -17.64 15.03 25.47
N GLU A 239 -17.22 13.91 26.08
CA GLU A 239 -16.75 13.83 27.48
C GLU A 239 -15.22 13.74 27.57
N GLY A 240 -14.52 13.66 26.43
CA GLY A 240 -13.06 13.61 26.36
C GLY A 240 -12.48 12.20 26.40
N GLU A 241 -13.34 11.17 26.33
CA GLU A 241 -12.91 9.78 26.20
C GLU A 241 -12.61 9.45 24.74
N ALA A 242 -11.63 8.58 24.48
CA ALA A 242 -11.34 8.17 23.10
C ALA A 242 -12.59 7.47 22.52
N PRO A 243 -13.15 7.97 21.40
CA PRO A 243 -14.41 7.44 20.93
C PRO A 243 -14.17 6.03 20.41
N ALA A 244 -15.03 5.09 20.80
CA ALA A 244 -15.04 3.74 20.27
C ALA A 244 -15.55 3.74 18.80
N LEU A 245 -14.87 4.46 17.91
CA LEU A 245 -15.19 4.57 16.47
C LEU A 245 -14.90 3.27 15.72
N THR A 246 -14.12 2.39 16.34
CA THR A 246 -13.83 1.05 15.85
C THR A 246 -14.10 0.06 16.98
N LEU A 247 -14.72 -1.08 16.65
CA LEU A 247 -14.73 -2.24 17.54
C LEU A 247 -13.31 -2.44 18.08
N PRO A 248 -13.08 -2.46 19.41
CA PRO A 248 -11.73 -2.57 19.95
C PRO A 248 -11.01 -3.78 19.34
N PRO A 249 -9.71 -3.66 19.02
CA PRO A 249 -8.93 -4.73 18.41
C PRO A 249 -8.94 -5.97 19.31
N ASP A 250 -8.85 -7.14 18.68
CA ASP A 250 -8.92 -8.42 19.37
C ASP A 250 -7.79 -8.54 20.39
N ILE A 251 -8.15 -8.61 21.68
CA ILE A 251 -7.21 -8.96 22.74
C ILE A 251 -7.02 -10.48 22.67
N GLY A 252 -6.11 -10.92 21.81
CA GLY A 252 -5.70 -12.32 21.67
C GLY A 252 -4.82 -12.77 22.84
N VAL A 253 -5.38 -12.77 24.05
CA VAL A 253 -4.70 -13.32 25.23
C VAL A 253 -5.32 -14.70 25.48
N SER A 254 -4.51 -15.76 25.38
CA SER A 254 -4.86 -17.05 25.97
C SER A 254 -4.57 -16.95 27.47
N PRO A 255 -5.58 -16.83 28.35
CA PRO A 255 -5.35 -16.86 29.78
C PRO A 255 -4.88 -18.26 30.18
N GLY A 256 -4.00 -18.36 31.18
CA GLY A 256 -3.73 -19.64 31.82
C GLY A 256 -4.98 -20.20 32.51
N ASP A 257 -5.07 -21.52 32.67
CA ASP A 257 -6.28 -22.23 33.17
C ASP A 257 -6.91 -21.62 34.43
N ALA A 258 -6.10 -21.12 35.38
CA ALA A 258 -6.58 -20.50 36.62
C ALA A 258 -7.29 -19.14 36.42
N SER A 259 -6.93 -18.38 35.38
CA SER A 259 -7.55 -17.10 35.05
C SER A 259 -8.89 -17.29 34.32
N ALA A 260 -9.02 -18.36 33.52
CA ALA A 260 -10.27 -18.72 32.87
C ALA A 260 -11.37 -19.13 33.87
N GLU A 261 -11.03 -19.93 34.90
CA GLU A 261 -12.00 -20.31 35.94
C GLU A 261 -12.54 -19.11 36.72
N ALA A 262 -11.65 -18.16 37.08
CA ALA A 262 -12.03 -16.93 37.76
C ALA A 262 -12.93 -16.04 36.88
N ALA A 263 -12.64 -15.94 35.57
CA ALA A 263 -13.49 -15.23 34.61
C ALA A 263 -14.88 -15.85 34.50
N VAL A 264 -14.98 -17.18 34.46
CA VAL A 264 -16.27 -17.91 34.44
C VAL A 264 -17.08 -17.66 35.73
N ALA A 265 -16.42 -17.68 36.89
CA ALA A 265 -17.05 -17.40 38.17
C ALA A 265 -17.59 -15.97 38.27
N LEU A 266 -16.82 -14.98 37.77
CA LEU A 266 -17.24 -13.59 37.67
C LEU A 266 -18.44 -13.44 36.72
N ALA A 267 -18.37 -14.02 35.52
CA ALA A 267 -19.46 -14.00 34.54
C ALA A 267 -20.78 -14.55 35.10
N GLY A 268 -20.73 -15.60 35.91
CA GLY A 268 -21.93 -16.17 36.55
C GLY A 268 -22.64 -15.23 37.53
N GLN A 269 -21.94 -14.24 38.10
CA GLN A 269 -22.48 -13.32 39.11
C GLN A 269 -22.92 -11.97 38.51
N LEU A 270 -22.40 -11.59 37.34
CA LEU A 270 -22.59 -10.27 36.76
C LEU A 270 -24.05 -9.89 36.45
N PRO A 271 -24.91 -10.75 35.88
CA PRO A 271 -26.30 -10.39 35.55
C PRO A 271 -27.08 -9.79 36.73
N GLU A 272 -26.87 -10.29 37.94
CA GLU A 272 -27.58 -9.81 39.13
C GLU A 272 -26.81 -8.71 39.89
N ARG A 273 -25.47 -8.66 39.76
CA ARG A 273 -24.60 -7.73 40.53
C ARG A 273 -24.27 -6.41 39.81
N LEU A 274 -24.17 -6.41 38.48
CA LEU A 274 -23.62 -5.29 37.70
C LEU A 274 -24.27 -3.94 38.05
N PHE A 275 -25.61 -3.94 38.14
CA PHE A 275 -26.41 -2.74 38.36
C PHE A 275 -26.36 -2.19 39.80
N ALA A 276 -25.56 -2.78 40.68
CA ALA A 276 -25.35 -2.33 42.05
C ALA A 276 -24.01 -1.60 42.26
N GLY A 277 -23.03 -1.73 41.35
CA GLY A 277 -21.68 -1.19 41.58
C GLY A 277 -20.72 -1.12 40.38
N GLY A 278 -21.17 -1.40 39.15
CA GLY A 278 -20.32 -1.37 37.95
C GLY A 278 -19.23 -2.46 37.94
N LEU A 279 -18.21 -2.27 37.10
CA LEU A 279 -17.02 -3.14 37.01
C LEU A 279 -15.78 -2.43 37.55
N SER A 280 -14.95 -3.13 38.32
CA SER A 280 -13.59 -2.67 38.67
C SER A 280 -12.61 -2.86 37.52
N ALA A 281 -11.43 -2.23 37.59
CA ALA A 281 -10.37 -2.40 36.59
C ALA A 281 -9.87 -3.86 36.50
N GLU A 282 -9.73 -4.54 37.63
CA GLU A 282 -9.32 -5.95 37.71
C GLU A 282 -10.39 -6.88 37.10
N GLU A 283 -11.67 -6.57 37.32
CA GLU A 283 -12.77 -7.34 36.74
C GLU A 283 -12.86 -7.18 35.21
N ARG A 284 -12.56 -5.99 34.68
CA ARG A 284 -12.47 -5.76 33.23
C ARG A 284 -11.37 -6.61 32.60
N GLU A 285 -10.19 -6.63 33.22
CA GLU A 285 -9.06 -7.45 32.75
C GLU A 285 -9.39 -8.94 32.81
N LEU A 286 -10.08 -9.39 33.86
CA LEU A 286 -10.47 -10.79 34.01
C LEU A 286 -11.47 -11.24 32.93
N LEU A 287 -12.40 -10.37 32.53
CA LEU A 287 -13.40 -10.67 31.51
C LEU A 287 -12.81 -10.86 30.10
N CYS A 288 -11.65 -10.27 29.82
CA CYS A 288 -10.93 -10.51 28.56
C CYS A 288 -10.55 -11.99 28.38
N GLY A 289 -10.41 -12.74 29.48
CA GLY A 289 -10.08 -14.17 29.49
C GLY A 289 -11.29 -15.12 29.53
N LEU A 290 -12.52 -14.64 29.34
CA LEU A 290 -13.70 -15.50 29.38
C LEU A 290 -13.72 -16.47 28.18
N PRO A 291 -13.92 -17.79 28.38
CA PRO A 291 -14.03 -18.74 27.27
C PRO A 291 -15.16 -18.37 26.29
N ALA A 292 -14.91 -18.49 24.99
CA ALA A 292 -15.80 -18.01 23.92
C ALA A 292 -17.22 -18.64 23.98
N GLU A 293 -17.32 -19.89 24.44
CA GLU A 293 -18.58 -20.62 24.62
C GLU A 293 -19.44 -20.10 25.79
N ARG A 294 -18.88 -19.27 26.67
CA ARG A 294 -19.59 -18.67 27.82
C ARG A 294 -20.07 -17.24 27.54
N VAL A 295 -19.52 -16.60 26.51
CA VAL A 295 -19.82 -15.20 26.14
C VAL A 295 -21.30 -15.01 25.82
N ALA A 296 -21.87 -15.86 24.94
CA ALA A 296 -23.26 -15.74 24.51
C ALA A 296 -24.27 -15.80 25.69
N GLY A 297 -24.03 -16.71 26.64
CA GLY A 297 -24.84 -16.85 27.84
C GLY A 297 -24.77 -15.63 28.75
N LEU A 298 -23.57 -15.05 28.92
CA LEU A 298 -23.38 -13.83 29.71
C LEU A 298 -24.11 -12.64 29.10
N VAL A 299 -23.90 -12.35 27.81
CA VAL A 299 -24.50 -11.19 27.14
C VAL A 299 -26.03 -11.26 27.18
N THR A 300 -26.60 -12.44 26.90
CA THR A 300 -28.04 -12.69 26.99
C THR A 300 -28.57 -12.52 28.42
N GLY A 301 -27.81 -12.99 29.42
CA GLY A 301 -28.16 -12.83 30.83
C GLY A 301 -28.18 -11.37 31.30
N LEU A 302 -27.20 -10.57 30.86
CA LEU A 302 -27.08 -9.15 31.17
C LEU A 302 -28.25 -8.34 30.63
N VAL A 303 -28.60 -8.52 29.35
CA VAL A 303 -29.72 -7.81 28.73
C VAL A 303 -31.05 -8.21 29.39
N ALA A 304 -31.26 -9.50 29.65
CA ALA A 304 -32.46 -9.97 30.34
C ALA A 304 -32.59 -9.39 31.76
N ALA A 305 -31.51 -9.36 32.54
CA ALA A 305 -31.51 -8.77 33.89
C ALA A 305 -31.75 -7.26 33.85
N GLY A 306 -31.14 -6.57 32.89
CA GLY A 306 -31.34 -5.16 32.63
C GLY A 306 -32.80 -4.81 32.33
N ASN A 307 -33.43 -5.53 31.40
CA ASN A 307 -34.84 -5.33 31.04
C ASN A 307 -35.79 -5.61 32.23
N ARG A 308 -35.53 -6.66 33.04
CA ARG A 308 -36.30 -6.92 34.28
C ARG A 308 -36.22 -5.75 35.27
N ARG A 309 -35.02 -5.17 35.44
CA ARG A 309 -34.78 -4.04 36.34
C ARG A 309 -35.43 -2.75 35.84
N ALA A 310 -35.33 -2.46 34.54
CA ALA A 310 -35.98 -1.31 33.93
C ALA A 310 -37.51 -1.36 34.13
N GLY A 311 -38.13 -2.52 33.90
CA GLY A 311 -39.56 -2.71 34.16
C GLY A 311 -39.96 -2.59 35.65
N SER A 312 -39.09 -3.00 36.58
CA SER A 312 -39.34 -2.93 38.02
C SER A 312 -39.22 -1.51 38.60
N ALA A 313 -38.33 -0.68 38.05
CA ALA A 313 -38.07 0.68 38.54
C ALA A 313 -39.27 1.64 38.36
N ARG A 314 -40.17 1.38 37.40
CA ARG A 314 -41.39 2.18 37.22
C ARG A 314 -42.54 1.82 38.17
N ALA A 315 -42.50 0.66 38.83
CA ALA A 315 -43.50 0.28 39.82
C ALA A 315 -43.36 1.05 41.15
N GLY A 316 -42.25 1.77 41.35
CA GLY A 316 -42.05 2.65 42.50
C GLY A 316 -41.24 3.89 42.13
N HIS A 317 -41.91 5.04 42.06
CA HIS A 317 -41.36 6.40 41.93
C HIS A 317 -40.89 6.86 40.53
N ALA A 318 -41.75 7.67 39.89
CA ALA A 318 -41.35 8.57 38.82
C ALA A 318 -40.58 9.76 39.43
N GLY A 319 -39.29 9.91 39.11
CA GLY A 319 -38.58 11.17 39.37
C GLY A 319 -37.07 11.13 39.64
N ALA A 320 -36.43 9.97 39.81
CA ALA A 320 -34.99 9.93 40.04
C ALA A 320 -34.23 9.71 38.72
N ILE A 321 -33.41 10.69 38.33
CA ILE A 321 -32.37 10.53 37.31
C ILE A 321 -31.35 9.55 37.89
N ILE A 322 -31.26 8.35 37.32
CA ILE A 322 -30.22 7.37 37.69
C ILE A 322 -29.02 7.67 36.80
N GLU A 323 -28.01 8.33 37.35
CA GLU A 323 -26.70 8.51 36.72
C GLU A 323 -25.70 7.45 37.23
N PRO A 324 -24.91 6.83 36.33
CA PRO A 324 -25.03 6.86 34.86
C PRO A 324 -26.20 5.98 34.36
N PRO A 325 -26.70 6.21 33.12
CA PRO A 325 -27.82 5.43 32.60
C PRO A 325 -27.43 3.94 32.56
N PRO A 326 -28.27 3.04 33.11
CA PRO A 326 -27.89 1.64 33.36
C PRO A 326 -27.54 0.83 32.10
N GLY A 327 -27.86 1.33 30.89
CA GLY A 327 -27.38 0.78 29.62
C GLY A 327 -25.86 0.87 29.43
N ASN A 328 -25.20 1.94 29.93
CA ASN A 328 -23.74 2.10 29.82
C ASN A 328 -22.98 0.97 30.54
N GLN A 329 -23.54 0.45 31.63
CA GLN A 329 -22.92 -0.65 32.39
C GLN A 329 -22.90 -1.96 31.58
N VAL A 330 -23.93 -2.21 30.75
CA VAL A 330 -23.95 -3.38 29.86
C VAL A 330 -22.92 -3.20 28.75
N VAL A 331 -22.83 -2.00 28.18
CA VAL A 331 -21.81 -1.64 27.18
C VAL A 331 -20.40 -1.86 27.75
N ASP A 332 -20.12 -1.43 28.99
CA ASP A 332 -18.84 -1.63 29.66
C ASP A 332 -18.42 -3.10 29.73
N VAL A 333 -19.35 -3.99 30.10
CA VAL A 333 -19.06 -5.43 30.15
C VAL A 333 -18.78 -5.96 28.76
N VAL A 334 -19.67 -5.68 27.79
CA VAL A 334 -19.58 -6.20 26.42
C VAL A 334 -18.31 -5.72 25.69
N SER A 335 -17.83 -4.51 25.99
CA SER A 335 -16.56 -3.96 25.49
C SER A 335 -15.34 -4.79 25.88
N CYS A 336 -15.40 -5.50 27.01
CA CYS A 336 -14.29 -6.31 27.53
C CYS A 336 -14.34 -7.78 27.07
N LEU A 337 -15.44 -8.25 26.48
CA LEU A 337 -15.61 -9.67 26.15
C LEU A 337 -14.87 -10.05 24.86
N PRO A 338 -14.28 -11.26 24.78
CA PRO A 338 -13.73 -11.76 23.53
C PRO A 338 -14.82 -12.02 22.48
N ARG A 339 -14.43 -12.05 21.20
CA ARG A 339 -15.34 -12.43 20.10
C ARG A 339 -15.71 -13.91 20.20
N SER A 340 -16.92 -14.22 19.77
CA SER A 340 -17.44 -15.59 19.73
C SER A 340 -18.24 -15.80 18.45
N ASP A 341 -18.05 -16.96 17.82
CA ASP A 341 -18.82 -17.39 16.63
C ASP A 341 -20.27 -17.78 16.96
N ASP A 342 -20.64 -17.79 18.25
CA ASP A 342 -21.98 -18.08 18.76
C ASP A 342 -22.65 -16.80 19.32
N TRP A 343 -22.40 -15.64 18.70
CA TRP A 343 -22.91 -14.37 19.21
C TRP A 343 -24.45 -14.28 19.07
N PRO A 344 -25.22 -14.07 20.16
CA PRO A 344 -26.66 -14.38 20.20
C PRO A 344 -27.55 -13.24 19.68
N ALA A 345 -27.30 -12.72 18.47
CA ALA A 345 -27.98 -11.55 17.92
C ALA A 345 -29.52 -11.68 17.88
N ALA A 346 -30.06 -12.82 17.43
CA ALA A 346 -31.50 -13.06 17.39
C ALA A 346 -32.12 -13.13 18.78
N ALA A 347 -31.43 -13.73 19.76
CA ALA A 347 -31.94 -13.82 21.14
C ALA A 347 -32.01 -12.43 21.79
N LEU A 348 -30.97 -11.62 21.61
CA LEU A 348 -30.91 -10.24 22.12
C LEU A 348 -32.03 -9.38 21.51
N ALA A 349 -32.23 -9.47 20.18
CA ALA A 349 -33.31 -8.75 19.51
C ALA A 349 -34.71 -9.20 19.99
N ARG A 350 -34.97 -10.51 20.11
CA ARG A 350 -36.24 -11.02 20.65
C ARG A 350 -36.51 -10.51 22.06
N GLN A 351 -35.49 -10.52 22.93
CA GLN A 351 -35.62 -10.00 24.30
C GLN A 351 -35.93 -8.50 24.33
N GLN A 352 -35.32 -7.72 23.44
CA GLN A 352 -35.55 -6.28 23.40
C GLN A 352 -36.90 -5.90 22.80
N LEU A 353 -37.32 -6.62 21.77
CA LEU A 353 -38.62 -6.41 21.13
C LEU A 353 -39.79 -6.82 22.05
N GLY A 354 -39.59 -7.87 22.86
CA GLY A 354 -40.59 -8.36 23.81
C GLY A 354 -40.61 -7.64 25.16
N ALA A 355 -39.69 -6.71 25.43
CA ALA A 355 -39.65 -5.96 26.69
C ALA A 355 -40.57 -4.74 26.65
N ASP A 356 -41.44 -4.59 27.66
CA ASP A 356 -42.28 -3.39 27.81
C ASP A 356 -41.45 -2.11 27.97
N GLN A 357 -40.29 -2.23 28.63
CA GLN A 357 -39.31 -1.17 28.81
C GLN A 357 -37.89 -1.71 28.54
N PRO A 358 -37.40 -1.59 27.30
CA PRO A 358 -36.03 -1.96 26.97
C PRO A 358 -35.01 -1.11 27.75
N LEU A 359 -33.99 -1.75 28.34
CA LEU A 359 -32.90 -1.06 29.03
C LEU A 359 -32.00 -0.31 28.04
N LEU A 360 -31.59 -1.00 26.98
CA LEU A 360 -30.76 -0.46 25.90
C LEU A 360 -31.65 0.25 24.87
N ASP A 361 -31.21 1.42 24.41
CA ASP A 361 -31.79 1.97 23.19
C ASP A 361 -31.39 1.15 21.96
N ASP A 362 -32.06 1.42 20.84
CA ASP A 362 -31.85 0.66 19.61
C ASP A 362 -30.41 0.80 19.05
N ASP A 363 -29.69 1.89 19.33
CA ASP A 363 -28.30 2.09 18.91
C ASP A 363 -27.33 1.31 19.83
N GLN A 364 -27.54 1.34 21.15
CA GLN A 364 -26.78 0.54 22.11
C GLN A 364 -26.94 -0.96 21.82
N LEU A 365 -28.15 -1.41 21.55
CA LEU A 365 -28.41 -2.79 21.15
C LEU A 365 -27.73 -3.13 19.81
N ALA A 366 -27.81 -2.24 18.83
CA ALA A 366 -27.15 -2.44 17.54
C ALA A 366 -25.63 -2.56 17.67
N TRP A 367 -25.01 -1.77 18.55
CA TRP A 367 -23.59 -1.89 18.88
C TRP A 367 -23.26 -3.24 19.54
N VAL A 368 -24.09 -3.72 20.48
CA VAL A 368 -23.93 -5.05 21.09
C VAL A 368 -24.06 -6.15 20.04
N ILE A 369 -24.99 -6.05 19.09
CA ILE A 369 -25.17 -7.00 17.99
C ILE A 369 -23.96 -7.00 17.06
N ALA A 370 -23.41 -5.81 16.74
CA ALA A 370 -22.27 -5.64 15.85
C ALA A 370 -21.00 -6.36 16.34
N ARG A 371 -20.87 -6.63 17.65
CA ARG A 371 -19.75 -7.43 18.21
C ARG A 371 -19.65 -8.84 17.62
N GLY A 372 -20.76 -9.43 17.17
CA GLY A 372 -20.81 -10.74 16.53
C GLY A 372 -20.41 -10.77 15.05
N GLY A 373 -20.13 -9.62 14.44
CA GLY A 373 -19.76 -9.53 13.02
C GLY A 373 -20.96 -9.53 12.04
N ALA A 374 -20.69 -9.12 10.80
CA ALA A 374 -21.71 -8.93 9.77
C ALA A 374 -22.44 -10.23 9.39
N GLY A 375 -21.69 -11.33 9.22
CA GLY A 375 -22.23 -12.63 8.83
C GLY A 375 -23.27 -13.17 9.82
N GLN A 376 -23.00 -13.06 11.11
CA GLN A 376 -23.90 -13.54 12.15
C GLN A 376 -25.09 -12.61 12.33
N ALA A 377 -24.85 -11.30 12.42
CA ALA A 377 -25.92 -10.30 12.56
C ALA A 377 -26.95 -10.41 11.44
N VAL A 378 -26.52 -10.47 10.17
CA VAL A 378 -27.44 -10.60 9.03
C VAL A 378 -28.19 -11.92 9.07
N ARG A 379 -27.49 -13.05 9.26
CA ARG A 379 -28.12 -14.38 9.25
C ARG A 379 -29.20 -14.51 10.35
N GLU A 380 -28.88 -14.10 11.57
CA GLU A 380 -29.78 -14.27 12.71
C GLU A 380 -30.95 -13.29 12.70
N LEU A 381 -30.72 -12.01 12.40
CA LEU A 381 -31.80 -11.01 12.34
C LEU A 381 -32.68 -11.18 11.10
N ALA A 382 -32.12 -11.57 9.95
CA ALA A 382 -32.93 -11.90 8.79
C ALA A 382 -33.78 -13.16 9.04
N GLY A 383 -33.26 -14.15 9.76
CA GLY A 383 -34.05 -15.32 10.20
C GLY A 383 -35.27 -14.95 11.05
N LEU A 384 -35.22 -13.86 11.84
CA LEU A 384 -36.41 -13.38 12.57
C LEU A 384 -37.51 -12.86 11.64
N LEU A 385 -37.16 -12.43 10.42
CA LEU A 385 -38.08 -11.89 9.42
C LEU A 385 -38.76 -12.98 8.58
N GLU A 386 -38.32 -14.23 8.67
CA GLU A 386 -38.97 -15.40 8.06
C GLU A 386 -40.24 -15.81 8.83
N GLU A 387 -40.33 -15.47 10.11
CA GLU A 387 -41.52 -15.68 10.93
C GLU A 387 -42.60 -14.63 10.60
N PRO A 388 -43.90 -14.98 10.56
CA PRO A 388 -44.97 -14.02 10.29
C PRO A 388 -45.07 -12.96 11.42
N ARG A 389 -44.60 -11.74 11.12
CA ARG A 389 -44.56 -10.59 12.05
C ARG A 389 -45.26 -9.35 11.46
N PRO A 390 -45.82 -8.46 12.29
CA PRO A 390 -46.35 -7.18 11.84
C PRO A 390 -45.30 -6.32 11.11
N VAL A 391 -45.72 -5.54 10.11
CA VAL A 391 -44.82 -4.68 9.33
C VAL A 391 -43.99 -3.75 10.22
N ALA A 392 -44.60 -3.14 11.25
CA ALA A 392 -43.89 -2.26 12.18
C ALA A 392 -42.72 -2.95 12.90
N GLU A 393 -42.89 -4.23 13.26
CA GLU A 393 -41.84 -5.00 13.93
C GLU A 393 -40.73 -5.40 12.95
N ARG A 394 -41.10 -5.78 11.72
CA ARG A 394 -40.14 -6.05 10.63
C ARG A 394 -39.29 -4.83 10.32
N LEU A 395 -39.89 -3.64 10.25
CA LEU A 395 -39.18 -2.38 10.05
C LEU A 395 -38.22 -2.06 11.21
N ARG A 396 -38.61 -2.32 12.45
CA ARG A 396 -37.73 -2.14 13.62
C ARG A 396 -36.53 -3.08 13.60
N ILE A 397 -36.73 -4.36 13.24
CA ILE A 397 -35.64 -5.34 13.07
C ILE A 397 -34.66 -4.89 11.98
N LEU A 398 -35.17 -4.45 10.83
CA LEU A 398 -34.33 -3.93 9.74
C LEU A 398 -33.57 -2.66 10.16
N GLY A 399 -34.21 -1.78 10.93
CA GLY A 399 -33.56 -0.61 11.51
C GLY A 399 -32.43 -0.96 12.48
N LEU A 400 -32.62 -1.97 13.35
CA LEU A 400 -31.56 -2.50 14.22
C LEU A 400 -30.40 -3.09 13.42
N LEU A 401 -30.70 -3.87 12.38
CA LEU A 401 -29.68 -4.46 11.52
C LEU A 401 -28.88 -3.40 10.76
N GLY A 402 -29.54 -2.36 10.26
CA GLY A 402 -28.89 -1.23 9.61
C GLY A 402 -27.92 -0.49 10.55
N ARG A 403 -28.35 -0.18 11.77
CA ARG A 403 -27.47 0.44 12.79
C ARG A 403 -26.30 -0.45 13.16
N ALA A 404 -26.49 -1.78 13.23
CA ALA A 404 -25.40 -2.72 13.46
C ALA A 404 -24.41 -2.69 12.30
N GLY A 405 -24.91 -2.58 11.05
CA GLY A 405 -24.11 -2.31 9.86
C GLY A 405 -23.27 -1.03 10.00
N ASP A 406 -23.85 0.07 10.48
CA ASP A 406 -23.13 1.33 10.69
C ASP A 406 -21.98 1.16 11.70
N HIS A 407 -22.16 0.45 12.81
CA HIS A 407 -21.07 0.14 13.75
C HIS A 407 -20.00 -0.78 13.12
N LEU A 408 -20.40 -1.80 12.35
CA LEU A 408 -19.49 -2.67 11.62
C LEU A 408 -18.70 -1.94 10.53
N ALA A 409 -19.26 -0.87 9.99
CA ALA A 409 -18.61 -0.01 9.01
C ALA A 409 -17.74 1.09 9.65
N GLY A 410 -17.65 1.16 10.99
CA GLY A 410 -16.94 2.23 11.70
C GLY A 410 -17.61 3.60 11.61
N ARG A 411 -18.92 3.62 11.29
CA ARG A 411 -19.73 4.84 11.16
C ARG A 411 -20.67 5.05 12.34
N GLY A 412 -20.98 4.02 13.11
CA GLY A 412 -21.89 4.12 14.24
C GLY A 412 -21.33 5.05 15.34
N GLY A 413 -22.22 5.76 16.03
CA GLY A 413 -21.86 6.63 17.14
C GLY A 413 -21.33 5.86 18.37
N SER A 414 -20.89 6.60 19.39
CA SER A 414 -20.52 5.99 20.67
C SER A 414 -21.71 5.22 21.27
N PRO A 415 -21.52 4.03 21.86
CA PRO A 415 -22.58 3.33 22.57
C PRO A 415 -22.88 3.88 23.98
N TYR A 416 -22.11 4.85 24.48
CA TYR A 416 -22.32 5.47 25.80
C TYR A 416 -23.36 6.61 25.72
N ARG A 417 -24.17 6.84 26.78
CA ARG A 417 -25.26 7.85 26.83
C ARG A 417 -25.21 8.76 28.07
N GLY A 418 -25.71 10.00 27.94
CA GLY A 418 -25.88 10.99 29.03
C GLY A 418 -26.81 12.20 28.69
N ALA A 419 -27.95 12.28 29.40
CA ALA A 419 -28.95 13.36 29.52
C ALA A 419 -29.24 14.32 28.32
N GLY A 420 -30.01 13.84 27.34
CA GLY A 420 -30.64 14.66 26.29
C GLY A 420 -30.91 13.83 25.04
N ALA A 421 -32.14 13.83 24.53
CA ALA A 421 -32.61 12.90 23.51
C ALA A 421 -32.01 13.14 22.11
N GLY A 422 -31.75 12.03 21.41
CA GLY A 422 -31.65 11.96 19.95
C GLY A 422 -30.24 11.62 19.45
N SER A 423 -30.01 10.36 19.09
CA SER A 423 -28.84 9.95 18.32
C SER A 423 -28.86 10.65 16.95
N ALA A 424 -28.03 11.68 16.81
CA ALA A 424 -27.87 12.39 15.55
C ALA A 424 -26.59 11.93 14.85
N GLY A 425 -26.76 11.01 13.90
CA GLY A 425 -26.02 11.00 12.64
C GLY A 425 -24.55 10.56 12.66
N ALA A 426 -24.34 9.27 12.42
CA ALA A 426 -23.18 8.79 11.68
C ALA A 426 -22.93 9.65 10.40
N PRO A 427 -21.68 9.87 9.95
CA PRO A 427 -21.42 10.56 8.68
C PRO A 427 -22.20 9.89 7.55
N ALA A 428 -22.88 10.70 6.74
CA ALA A 428 -23.73 10.21 5.66
C ALA A 428 -22.92 9.32 4.69
N ILE A 429 -23.51 8.18 4.31
CA ILE A 429 -22.91 7.09 3.50
C ILE A 429 -22.33 7.55 2.14
N GLY A 430 -22.49 8.81 1.73
CA GLY A 430 -22.12 9.29 0.40
C GLY A 430 -20.84 10.12 0.26
N ARG A 431 -20.02 10.30 1.31
CA ARG A 431 -18.74 11.04 1.24
C ARG A 431 -17.50 10.21 0.94
N GLY A 432 -17.61 8.88 0.88
CA GLY A 432 -16.50 8.03 0.45
C GLY A 432 -16.21 8.20 -1.05
N PRO A 433 -15.01 7.84 -1.52
CA PRO A 433 -14.71 7.83 -2.95
C PRO A 433 -15.74 6.95 -3.69
N LEU A 434 -16.24 7.43 -4.83
CA LEU A 434 -17.13 6.65 -5.68
C LEU A 434 -16.34 5.48 -6.30
N ILE A 435 -16.91 4.28 -6.19
CA ILE A 435 -16.48 3.06 -6.89
C ILE A 435 -16.71 3.28 -8.38
N ASP A 436 -15.65 3.21 -9.19
CA ASP A 436 -15.78 3.24 -10.64
C ASP A 436 -16.25 1.87 -11.14
N ASP A 437 -17.54 1.77 -11.40
CA ASP A 437 -18.22 0.54 -11.78
C ASP A 437 -18.47 0.44 -13.28
N ARG A 438 -17.98 1.41 -14.06
CA ARG A 438 -18.16 1.47 -15.51
C ARG A 438 -17.32 0.38 -16.18
N PRO A 439 -17.91 -0.41 -17.09
CA PRO A 439 -17.12 -1.35 -17.87
C PRO A 439 -16.11 -0.58 -18.71
N LEU A 440 -14.84 -1.01 -18.67
CA LEU A 440 -13.83 -0.63 -19.65
C LEU A 440 -14.44 -0.90 -21.03
N ALA A 441 -14.80 0.16 -21.74
CA ALA A 441 -15.42 0.05 -23.05
C ALA A 441 -14.51 -0.81 -23.93
N ALA A 442 -15.00 -1.99 -24.31
CA ALA A 442 -14.33 -2.86 -25.26
C ALA A 442 -14.01 -2.02 -26.50
N ALA A 443 -12.72 -1.95 -26.83
CA ALA A 443 -12.20 -1.22 -27.98
C ALA A 443 -13.03 -1.57 -29.22
N ARG A 444 -13.93 -0.66 -29.62
CA ARG A 444 -14.53 -0.69 -30.95
C ARG A 444 -13.38 -0.52 -31.92
N ALA A 445 -13.21 -1.52 -32.78
CA ALA A 445 -12.22 -1.50 -33.86
C ALA A 445 -12.35 -0.18 -34.65
N PRO A 446 -11.23 0.51 -34.97
CA PRO A 446 -11.29 1.75 -35.71
C PRO A 446 -11.80 1.47 -37.14
N SER A 447 -12.94 2.05 -37.48
CA SER A 447 -13.42 2.17 -38.85
C SER A 447 -12.39 2.94 -39.68
N ALA A 448 -12.07 2.44 -40.86
CA ALA A 448 -11.08 3.01 -41.76
C ALA A 448 -11.33 4.50 -42.09
N PRO A 449 -10.28 5.32 -42.28
CA PRO A 449 -10.42 6.75 -42.49
C PRO A 449 -11.00 7.06 -43.89
N GLY A 450 -12.14 7.77 -43.90
CA GLY A 450 -12.69 8.42 -45.09
C GLY A 450 -11.83 9.62 -45.50
N ARG A 451 -11.73 9.85 -46.82
CA ARG A 451 -10.89 10.87 -47.45
C ARG A 451 -11.27 12.32 -47.07
N PRO A 452 -10.30 13.26 -47.04
CA PRO A 452 -10.56 14.66 -46.76
C PRO A 452 -11.02 15.40 -48.01
N GLY A 453 -12.09 16.18 -47.87
CA GLY A 453 -12.60 17.11 -48.87
C GLY A 453 -14.12 17.15 -48.87
N ASP A 454 -14.70 18.06 -48.08
CA ASP A 454 -15.81 18.93 -48.48
C ASP A 454 -16.01 20.01 -47.39
N GLU A 455 -16.00 21.28 -47.83
CA GLU A 455 -16.06 22.53 -47.06
C GLU A 455 -17.48 22.94 -46.62
N GLU A 456 -17.53 23.59 -45.44
CA GLU A 456 -18.41 24.67 -44.92
C GLU A 456 -19.95 24.78 -45.18
N ALA A 457 -20.67 24.77 -44.04
CA ALA A 457 -21.74 25.70 -43.56
C ALA A 457 -23.22 25.54 -44.02
N PRO A 458 -24.25 26.13 -43.33
CA PRO A 458 -24.41 26.52 -41.91
C PRO A 458 -25.76 26.05 -41.25
N LEU A 459 -25.93 26.42 -39.97
CA LEU A 459 -27.11 26.29 -39.09
C LEU A 459 -28.48 26.65 -39.71
N THR A 460 -29.51 25.83 -39.45
CA THR A 460 -30.89 26.29 -39.23
C THR A 460 -31.64 25.40 -38.23
N ALA A 461 -32.33 26.05 -37.31
CA ALA A 461 -33.30 25.46 -36.38
C ALA A 461 -34.61 25.11 -37.09
N ASP A 462 -35.21 23.97 -36.73
CA ASP A 462 -36.64 23.84 -36.42
C ASP A 462 -36.92 22.42 -35.86
N GLU A 463 -37.62 22.39 -34.72
CA GLU A 463 -38.18 21.25 -33.96
C GLU A 463 -39.31 20.50 -34.73
N PRO A 464 -39.92 19.37 -34.26
CA PRO A 464 -40.02 18.88 -32.88
C PRO A 464 -39.90 17.36 -32.60
N ALA A 465 -39.88 17.09 -31.30
CA ALA A 465 -39.90 15.83 -30.55
C ALA A 465 -40.71 14.65 -31.12
N THR A 466 -40.12 13.45 -31.00
CA THR A 466 -40.80 12.21 -30.59
C THR A 466 -39.79 11.30 -29.87
N GLY A 467 -40.16 10.77 -28.70
CA GLY A 467 -39.27 10.04 -27.81
C GLY A 467 -39.12 8.55 -28.12
N ALA A 468 -38.13 7.94 -27.47
CA ALA A 468 -38.14 6.55 -27.05
C ALA A 468 -37.09 6.37 -25.95
N ALA A 469 -37.49 5.69 -24.88
CA ALA A 469 -36.64 5.22 -23.80
C ALA A 469 -35.58 4.25 -24.33
N ASP A 470 -34.37 4.30 -23.76
CA ASP A 470 -33.38 3.24 -23.94
C ASP A 470 -33.11 2.62 -22.56
N GLU A 471 -33.57 1.38 -22.43
CA GLU A 471 -33.52 0.53 -21.24
C GLU A 471 -32.11 -0.05 -21.03
N LEU A 472 -31.77 -0.27 -19.76
CA LEU A 472 -30.58 -1.00 -19.34
C LEU A 472 -30.67 -2.47 -19.79
N ASP A 473 -29.89 -2.87 -20.79
CA ASP A 473 -29.77 -4.28 -21.18
C ASP A 473 -28.46 -4.89 -20.64
N VAL A 474 -28.59 -5.71 -19.60
CA VAL A 474 -27.52 -6.56 -19.04
C VAL A 474 -28.03 -8.00 -19.03
N HIS A 475 -27.63 -8.80 -20.00
CA HIS A 475 -28.05 -10.20 -20.12
C HIS A 475 -27.08 -11.22 -19.51
N THR A 476 -27.73 -12.24 -18.94
CA THR A 476 -27.28 -13.37 -18.11
C THR A 476 -26.86 -14.62 -18.90
N THR A 477 -26.20 -15.54 -18.18
CA THR A 477 -25.50 -16.79 -18.59
C THR A 477 -26.36 -18.02 -18.94
N ALA A 478 -25.88 -18.93 -19.83
CA ALA A 478 -25.65 -20.40 -19.64
C ALA A 478 -25.68 -21.28 -20.94
N ALA A 479 -24.94 -22.41 -20.93
CA ALA A 479 -24.51 -23.36 -22.01
C ALA A 479 -25.56 -24.46 -22.40
N PRO A 480 -25.25 -25.68 -22.97
CA PRO A 480 -24.11 -26.26 -23.74
C PRO A 480 -24.52 -27.11 -25.02
N ALA A 481 -23.57 -27.52 -25.89
CA ALA A 481 -23.53 -28.82 -26.64
C ALA A 481 -22.41 -28.89 -27.73
N ALA A 482 -21.78 -30.07 -27.88
CA ALA A 482 -20.86 -30.49 -28.97
C ALA A 482 -21.59 -31.47 -29.94
N PRO A 483 -20.96 -32.21 -30.90
CA PRO A 483 -19.64 -32.12 -31.59
C PRO A 483 -19.71 -32.28 -33.15
N ALA A 484 -18.58 -32.13 -33.88
CA ALA A 484 -18.04 -33.05 -34.92
C ALA A 484 -17.29 -32.42 -36.13
N ALA A 485 -16.15 -33.05 -36.45
CA ALA A 485 -15.62 -33.44 -37.78
C ALA A 485 -14.67 -32.55 -38.63
N ALA A 486 -13.42 -33.04 -38.71
CA ALA A 486 -12.62 -33.42 -39.89
C ALA A 486 -11.88 -32.37 -40.78
N ALA A 487 -10.61 -32.69 -41.03
CA ALA A 487 -9.57 -32.01 -41.83
C ALA A 487 -9.79 -32.07 -43.37
N PRO A 488 -8.91 -31.45 -44.20
CA PRO A 488 -7.68 -32.14 -44.63
C PRO A 488 -6.43 -31.25 -44.85
N ALA A 489 -5.32 -31.91 -45.20
CA ALA A 489 -3.94 -31.42 -45.26
C ALA A 489 -3.34 -31.33 -46.69
N ALA A 490 -2.11 -30.76 -46.75
CA ALA A 490 -0.99 -30.96 -47.70
C ALA A 490 -0.93 -30.05 -48.97
N PRO A 491 0.25 -29.87 -49.64
CA PRO A 491 1.54 -30.57 -49.48
C PRO A 491 2.84 -29.70 -49.51
N THR A 492 3.97 -30.36 -49.22
CA THR A 492 5.37 -29.94 -49.37
C THR A 492 5.99 -30.43 -50.70
N ALA A 493 7.01 -29.72 -51.22
CA ALA A 493 8.03 -30.26 -52.15
C ALA A 493 9.31 -29.38 -52.22
N PRO A 494 10.49 -29.92 -52.64
CA PRO A 494 11.83 -29.53 -52.19
C PRO A 494 12.78 -29.03 -53.31
N THR A 495 14.01 -28.58 -52.98
CA THR A 495 15.28 -28.57 -53.78
C THR A 495 16.32 -27.67 -53.08
N ALA A 496 17.63 -27.66 -53.30
CA ALA A 496 18.74 -28.61 -53.51
C ALA A 496 20.02 -27.73 -53.52
N ALA A 497 21.19 -28.30 -53.19
CA ALA A 497 22.42 -27.61 -52.78
C ALA A 497 23.35 -27.08 -53.91
N GLY A 498 24.26 -26.15 -53.57
CA GLY A 498 25.48 -25.77 -54.32
C GLY A 498 26.22 -24.52 -53.77
N PRO A 499 27.56 -24.34 -53.95
CA PRO A 499 28.48 -24.07 -52.81
C PRO A 499 29.39 -22.80 -52.86
N GLY A 500 29.83 -22.34 -51.66
CA GLY A 500 31.13 -21.68 -51.32
C GLY A 500 31.17 -20.14 -51.20
N PRO A 501 32.22 -19.52 -50.59
CA PRO A 501 33.07 -19.88 -49.44
C PRO A 501 33.26 -18.74 -48.38
N ASP A 502 33.92 -19.08 -47.26
CA ASP A 502 34.56 -18.25 -46.22
C ASP A 502 33.70 -17.39 -45.28
N ASP A 503 33.24 -18.05 -44.21
CA ASP A 503 32.78 -17.46 -42.97
C ASP A 503 33.84 -17.73 -41.86
N THR A 504 34.63 -16.72 -41.50
CA THR A 504 35.32 -16.68 -40.21
C THR A 504 34.50 -15.86 -39.22
N GLY A 505 33.24 -16.23 -39.03
CA GLY A 505 32.42 -15.86 -37.89
C GLY A 505 32.76 -16.72 -36.65
N PRO A 506 32.40 -16.26 -35.44
CA PRO A 506 32.48 -17.11 -34.24
C PRO A 506 31.65 -18.38 -34.44
N PRO A 507 32.08 -19.53 -33.90
CA PRO A 507 31.45 -20.81 -34.19
C PRO A 507 29.98 -20.78 -33.80
N VAL A 508 29.11 -21.07 -34.79
CA VAL A 508 27.69 -21.39 -34.59
C VAL A 508 27.60 -22.58 -33.60
N PRO A 509 26.69 -22.55 -32.61
CA PRO A 509 26.68 -23.49 -31.50
C PRO A 509 26.40 -24.93 -31.94
N GLY A 510 27.30 -25.85 -31.58
CA GLY A 510 27.03 -27.28 -31.57
C GLY A 510 26.09 -27.69 -30.41
N PRO A 511 25.39 -28.84 -30.53
CA PRO A 511 24.35 -29.29 -29.58
C PRO A 511 24.84 -29.76 -28.19
N GLU A 512 26.06 -29.42 -27.74
CA GLU A 512 26.77 -30.22 -26.73
C GLU A 512 26.69 -29.75 -25.27
N ASP A 513 26.51 -28.45 -24.97
CA ASP A 513 26.43 -27.99 -23.57
C ASP A 513 24.99 -27.66 -23.18
N ARG A 514 24.27 -28.68 -22.72
CA ARG A 514 22.93 -28.55 -22.13
C ARG A 514 22.93 -28.99 -20.67
N ARG A 515 24.03 -28.71 -19.96
CA ARG A 515 24.17 -29.09 -18.55
C ARG A 515 23.05 -28.46 -17.72
N ARG A 516 22.55 -29.21 -16.74
CA ARG A 516 21.47 -28.81 -15.82
C ARG A 516 21.91 -29.09 -14.40
N VAL A 517 21.32 -28.41 -13.44
CA VAL A 517 21.39 -28.83 -12.04
C VAL A 517 20.51 -30.05 -11.86
N HIS A 518 21.04 -31.07 -11.21
CA HIS A 518 20.32 -32.27 -10.82
C HIS A 518 20.19 -32.31 -9.31
N ALA A 519 19.09 -32.89 -8.82
CA ALA A 519 18.92 -33.19 -7.41
C ALA A 519 18.37 -34.60 -7.23
N GLN A 520 18.93 -35.34 -6.27
CA GLN A 520 18.47 -36.66 -5.86
C GLN A 520 18.36 -36.71 -4.34
N LEU A 521 17.21 -37.16 -3.82
CA LEU A 521 17.04 -37.39 -2.39
C LEU A 521 17.58 -38.77 -2.01
N ARG A 522 18.32 -38.84 -0.90
CA ARG A 522 18.81 -40.10 -0.34
C ARG A 522 18.54 -40.18 1.16
N HIS A 523 18.02 -41.34 1.59
CA HIS A 523 17.84 -41.69 2.99
C HIS A 523 18.48 -43.06 3.22
N GLU A 524 19.35 -43.19 4.23
CA GLU A 524 20.13 -44.42 4.50
C GLU A 524 20.87 -44.96 3.25
N GLY A 525 21.36 -44.05 2.41
CA GLY A 525 22.05 -44.39 1.16
C GLY A 525 21.14 -44.88 0.02
N ARG A 526 19.83 -45.02 0.23
CA ARG A 526 18.86 -45.39 -0.82
C ARG A 526 18.25 -44.14 -1.45
N ARG A 527 18.07 -44.18 -2.77
CA ARG A 527 17.37 -43.12 -3.53
C ARG A 527 15.90 -43.08 -3.14
N ARG A 528 15.35 -41.88 -3.05
CA ARG A 528 13.92 -41.61 -2.86
C ARG A 528 13.44 -40.49 -3.80
N ASN A 529 12.13 -40.45 -4.01
CA ASN A 529 11.39 -39.34 -4.59
C ASN A 529 10.69 -38.47 -3.53
N THR A 530 10.65 -38.92 -2.27
CA THR A 530 10.14 -38.15 -1.12
C THR A 530 11.19 -37.94 -0.04
N PHE A 531 10.99 -36.92 0.78
CA PHE A 531 11.66 -36.78 2.08
C PHE A 531 11.08 -37.76 3.11
N VAL A 532 11.84 -38.03 4.19
CA VAL A 532 11.42 -38.93 5.27
C VAL A 532 11.26 -38.14 6.57
N ALA A 533 10.05 -38.12 7.12
CA ALA A 533 9.75 -37.44 8.39
C ALA A 533 10.55 -38.04 9.55
N GLY A 534 11.02 -37.18 10.45
CA GLY A 534 11.83 -37.55 11.62
C GLY A 534 13.25 -38.03 11.30
N ALA A 535 13.75 -37.84 10.07
CA ALA A 535 15.02 -38.41 9.63
C ALA A 535 15.92 -37.43 8.86
N GLU A 536 17.23 -37.73 8.86
CA GLU A 536 18.19 -37.03 8.00
C GLU A 536 18.03 -37.49 6.55
N THR A 537 17.87 -36.54 5.64
CA THR A 537 17.86 -36.75 4.20
C THR A 537 19.02 -35.99 3.55
N VAL A 538 19.71 -36.64 2.63
CA VAL A 538 20.76 -36.02 1.81
C VAL A 538 20.15 -35.58 0.49
N ILE A 539 20.26 -34.29 0.18
CA ILE A 539 20.03 -33.74 -1.15
C ILE A 539 21.37 -33.79 -1.90
N ARG A 540 21.49 -34.77 -2.80
CA ARG A 540 22.66 -34.90 -3.68
C ARG A 540 22.46 -34.06 -4.93
N CYS A 541 23.29 -33.05 -5.09
CA CYS A 541 23.28 -32.14 -6.23
C CYS A 541 24.52 -32.34 -7.12
N TRP A 542 24.35 -32.15 -8.42
CA TRP A 542 25.47 -32.02 -9.36
C TRP A 542 25.05 -31.21 -10.58
N ILE A 543 26.00 -30.79 -11.39
CA ILE A 543 25.75 -30.17 -12.69
C ILE A 543 26.25 -31.13 -13.77
N GLY A 544 25.39 -31.51 -14.73
CA GLY A 544 25.76 -32.43 -15.80
C GLY A 544 24.72 -32.48 -16.92
N LEU A 545 24.92 -33.33 -17.93
CA LEU A 545 23.92 -33.55 -18.98
C LEU A 545 22.63 -34.16 -18.40
N PRO A 546 21.46 -33.98 -19.04
CA PRO A 546 20.19 -34.45 -18.49
C PRO A 546 20.18 -35.98 -18.31
N GLU A 547 19.95 -36.45 -17.08
CA GLU A 547 19.90 -37.88 -16.70
C GLU A 547 18.56 -38.16 -15.99
N ARG A 548 17.43 -37.96 -16.67
CA ARG A 548 16.07 -37.98 -16.07
C ARG A 548 15.70 -39.31 -15.38
N GLU A 549 16.28 -40.41 -15.81
CA GLU A 549 16.07 -41.72 -15.18
C GLU A 549 16.74 -41.81 -13.79
N ARG A 550 17.76 -41.00 -13.52
CA ARG A 550 18.62 -41.09 -12.33
C ARG A 550 18.34 -40.02 -11.29
N ALA A 551 17.86 -38.85 -11.68
CA ALA A 551 17.56 -37.74 -10.77
C ALA A 551 16.55 -36.78 -11.36
N ALA A 552 15.97 -35.95 -10.49
CA ALA A 552 15.25 -34.78 -10.92
C ALA A 552 16.22 -33.78 -11.55
N VAL A 553 15.76 -33.13 -12.61
CA VAL A 553 16.59 -32.24 -13.42
C VAL A 553 15.92 -30.88 -13.45
N ALA A 554 16.72 -29.83 -13.28
CA ALA A 554 16.26 -28.46 -13.38
C ALA A 554 15.48 -28.21 -14.68
N ASP A 555 14.41 -27.43 -14.59
CA ASP A 555 13.54 -27.02 -15.70
C ASP A 555 14.27 -26.21 -16.79
N ARG A 556 15.36 -25.54 -16.43
CA ARG A 556 16.27 -24.82 -17.35
C ARG A 556 17.68 -25.38 -17.35
N HIS A 557 18.38 -25.23 -18.49
CA HIS A 557 19.79 -25.59 -18.62
C HIS A 557 20.67 -24.39 -18.25
N ILE A 558 21.88 -24.68 -17.81
CA ILE A 558 22.93 -23.69 -17.65
C ILE A 558 23.24 -23.15 -19.05
N PRO A 559 23.02 -21.86 -19.31
CA PRO A 559 23.35 -21.26 -20.59
C PRO A 559 24.82 -21.49 -20.95
N HIS A 560 25.12 -21.54 -22.24
CA HIS A 560 26.48 -21.73 -22.73
C HIS A 560 27.44 -20.67 -22.15
N VAL A 561 28.47 -21.12 -21.43
CA VAL A 561 29.49 -20.24 -20.84
C VAL A 561 30.89 -20.78 -21.01
N ALA A 562 31.87 -19.89 -21.18
CA ALA A 562 33.28 -20.26 -21.21
C ALA A 562 33.76 -20.55 -19.79
N ILE A 563 34.19 -21.79 -19.54
CA ILE A 563 34.71 -22.23 -18.25
C ILE A 563 36.24 -22.26 -18.34
N PRO A 564 36.98 -21.70 -17.36
CA PRO A 564 38.44 -21.74 -17.37
C PRO A 564 38.97 -23.18 -17.35
N ALA A 565 40.18 -23.41 -17.88
CA ALA A 565 40.79 -24.74 -17.98
C ALA A 565 40.97 -25.50 -16.65
N GLY A 566 40.98 -24.78 -15.52
CA GLY A 566 40.98 -25.37 -14.18
C GLY A 566 39.59 -25.76 -13.64
N GLY A 567 38.53 -25.59 -14.42
CA GLY A 567 37.15 -25.62 -13.96
C GLY A 567 36.77 -24.40 -13.11
N LEU A 568 35.48 -24.16 -12.97
CA LEU A 568 34.92 -23.08 -12.17
C LEU A 568 34.67 -23.55 -10.73
N PRO A 569 35.34 -22.97 -9.71
CA PRO A 569 35.08 -23.30 -8.31
C PRO A 569 33.77 -22.63 -7.86
N LEU A 570 32.82 -23.43 -7.40
CA LEU A 570 31.53 -22.98 -6.88
C LEU A 570 31.43 -23.34 -5.39
N GLU A 571 30.77 -22.47 -4.62
CA GLU A 571 30.27 -22.80 -3.29
C GLU A 571 28.79 -23.15 -3.42
N VAL A 572 28.39 -24.35 -3.01
CA VAL A 572 27.00 -24.78 -3.02
C VAL A 572 26.49 -24.68 -1.59
N GLU A 573 25.51 -23.82 -1.38
CA GLU A 573 24.93 -23.55 -0.06
C GLU A 573 23.43 -23.87 -0.09
N LEU A 574 22.96 -24.64 0.89
CA LEU A 574 21.57 -24.96 1.12
C LEU A 574 21.03 -24.14 2.29
N CYS A 575 19.78 -23.69 2.18
CA CYS A 575 19.01 -23.19 3.30
C CYS A 575 17.56 -23.72 3.24
N TRP A 576 17.09 -24.28 4.35
CA TRP A 576 15.69 -24.69 4.56
C TRP A 576 15.34 -24.56 6.05
N GLY A 577 14.32 -23.77 6.38
CA GLY A 577 14.08 -23.33 7.75
C GLY A 577 15.35 -22.75 8.38
N ASP A 578 15.73 -23.29 9.53
CA ASP A 578 16.90 -22.92 10.33
C ASP A 578 18.17 -23.65 9.87
N GLN A 579 18.01 -24.66 9.01
CA GLN A 579 19.06 -25.58 8.61
C GLN A 579 19.81 -25.07 7.39
N HIS A 580 21.11 -25.31 7.40
CA HIS A 580 22.00 -24.94 6.33
C HIS A 580 23.14 -25.96 6.20
N ASP A 581 23.60 -26.16 4.98
CA ASP A 581 24.79 -26.94 4.67
C ASP A 581 25.54 -26.26 3.53
N ARG A 582 26.85 -26.45 3.46
CA ARG A 582 27.70 -25.89 2.42
C ARG A 582 28.76 -26.88 1.97
N GLN A 583 28.97 -26.96 0.66
CA GLN A 583 29.98 -27.81 0.07
C GLN A 583 30.65 -27.13 -1.13
N PRO A 584 31.96 -27.30 -1.32
CA PRO A 584 32.61 -26.86 -2.54
C PRO A 584 32.23 -27.78 -3.71
N LEU A 585 32.04 -27.21 -4.89
CA LEU A 585 31.80 -27.92 -6.14
C LEU A 585 32.71 -27.37 -7.23
N ARG A 586 33.21 -28.21 -8.13
CA ARG A 586 33.98 -27.75 -9.29
C ARG A 586 33.24 -28.09 -10.56
N LEU A 587 32.86 -27.07 -11.32
CA LEU A 587 32.29 -27.22 -12.65
C LEU A 587 33.40 -27.38 -13.69
N PRO A 588 33.56 -28.55 -14.33
CA PRO A 588 34.65 -28.80 -15.25
C PRO A 588 34.54 -27.96 -16.54
N GLU A 589 35.71 -27.67 -17.14
CA GLU A 589 35.79 -27.06 -18.47
C GLU A 589 35.10 -27.94 -19.52
N GLU A 590 35.39 -29.24 -19.48
CA GLU A 590 34.77 -30.22 -20.36
C GLU A 590 33.24 -30.18 -20.23
N ARG A 591 32.58 -29.91 -21.35
CA ARG A 591 31.17 -29.46 -21.36
C ARG A 591 30.18 -30.61 -21.26
N THR A 592 30.63 -31.80 -21.60
CA THR A 592 29.93 -33.07 -21.43
C THR A 592 30.20 -33.69 -20.05
N ALA A 593 31.24 -33.23 -19.35
CA ALA A 593 31.59 -33.74 -18.04
C ALA A 593 30.63 -33.22 -16.97
N ARG A 594 30.21 -34.14 -16.09
CA ARG A 594 29.47 -33.80 -14.87
C ARG A 594 30.41 -33.35 -13.76
N THR A 595 29.89 -32.56 -12.83
CA THR A 595 30.58 -32.31 -11.55
C THR A 595 30.61 -33.57 -10.70
N ALA A 596 31.47 -33.55 -9.68
CA ALA A 596 31.34 -34.45 -8.54
C ALA A 596 29.98 -34.28 -7.84
N ASP A 597 29.61 -35.27 -7.03
CA ASP A 597 28.40 -35.21 -6.21
C ASP A 597 28.62 -34.25 -5.03
N CYS A 598 27.64 -33.37 -4.83
CA CYS A 598 27.56 -32.44 -3.71
C CYS A 598 26.43 -32.89 -2.79
N ASP A 599 26.77 -33.45 -1.63
CA ASP A 599 25.79 -33.95 -0.66
C ASP A 599 25.50 -32.87 0.39
N LEU A 600 24.28 -32.34 0.36
CA LEU A 600 23.77 -31.35 1.32
C LEU A 600 22.77 -32.02 2.25
N ARG A 601 22.94 -31.86 3.57
CA ARG A 601 22.15 -32.56 4.58
C ARG A 601 21.05 -31.67 5.15
N ILE A 602 19.87 -32.27 5.34
CA ILE A 602 18.79 -31.70 6.13
C ILE A 602 18.15 -32.78 7.02
N HIS A 603 17.70 -32.42 8.20
CA HIS A 603 16.86 -33.25 9.06
C HIS A 603 15.41 -32.81 8.91
N VAL A 604 14.52 -33.68 8.48
CA VAL A 604 13.11 -33.34 8.27
C VAL A 604 12.33 -33.66 9.55
N PRO A 605 11.76 -32.67 10.26
CA PRO A 605 11.02 -32.93 11.51
C PRO A 605 9.80 -33.84 11.31
N GLU A 606 9.32 -34.43 12.40
CA GLU A 606 8.03 -35.12 12.39
C GLU A 606 6.88 -34.13 12.10
N GLY A 607 5.86 -34.58 11.37
CA GLY A 607 4.69 -33.77 11.02
C GLY A 607 4.84 -32.92 9.76
N GLU A 608 6.05 -32.78 9.22
CA GLU A 608 6.23 -32.08 7.96
C GLU A 608 5.59 -32.81 6.78
N ARG A 609 4.96 -32.05 5.88
CA ARG A 609 4.24 -32.60 4.71
C ARG A 609 4.97 -32.38 3.40
N GLN A 610 5.77 -31.33 3.33
CA GLN A 610 6.50 -30.94 2.14
C GLN A 610 7.79 -30.23 2.56
N VAL A 611 8.84 -30.42 1.78
CA VAL A 611 10.07 -29.64 1.91
C VAL A 611 10.26 -28.83 0.64
N SER A 612 10.67 -27.57 0.80
CA SER A 612 11.04 -26.65 -0.27
C SER A 612 12.34 -25.95 0.10
N ALA A 613 13.47 -26.51 -0.32
CA ALA A 613 14.80 -26.03 0.04
C ALA A 613 15.40 -25.15 -1.06
N LEU A 614 16.01 -24.03 -0.68
CA LEU A 614 16.76 -23.17 -1.61
C LEU A 614 18.21 -23.63 -1.66
N VAL A 615 18.72 -23.90 -2.86
CA VAL A 615 20.11 -24.29 -3.11
C VAL A 615 20.75 -23.26 -4.02
N LEU A 616 21.80 -22.62 -3.51
CA LEU A 616 22.52 -21.55 -4.17
C LEU A 616 23.91 -22.03 -4.60
N PHE A 617 24.22 -21.88 -5.89
CA PHE A 617 25.56 -22.05 -6.42
C PHE A 617 26.18 -20.67 -6.54
N ARG A 618 27.23 -20.40 -5.75
CA ARG A 618 27.92 -19.11 -5.68
C ARG A 618 29.28 -19.17 -6.34
N TYR A 619 29.62 -18.11 -7.06
CA TYR A 619 30.96 -17.86 -7.58
C TYR A 619 31.45 -16.51 -7.08
N ARG A 620 32.59 -16.50 -6.36
CA ARG A 620 33.17 -15.29 -5.74
C ARG A 620 32.15 -14.48 -4.93
N GLY A 621 31.28 -15.19 -4.22
CA GLY A 621 30.27 -14.59 -3.35
C GLY A 621 29.03 -14.00 -4.05
N ARG A 622 28.93 -14.10 -5.37
CA ARG A 622 27.73 -13.75 -6.14
C ARG A 622 27.00 -15.02 -6.56
N ALA A 623 25.69 -14.95 -6.74
CA ALA A 623 24.91 -16.05 -7.30
C ALA A 623 25.35 -16.36 -8.73
N PHE A 624 25.58 -17.64 -9.01
CA PHE A 624 25.77 -18.19 -10.36
C PHE A 624 24.49 -18.91 -10.82
N GLU A 625 23.91 -19.72 -9.94
CA GLU A 625 22.62 -20.38 -10.15
C GLU A 625 21.88 -20.44 -8.81
N VAL A 626 20.57 -20.22 -8.85
CA VAL A 626 19.68 -20.38 -7.71
C VAL A 626 18.61 -21.38 -8.10
N VAL A 627 18.49 -22.49 -7.37
CA VAL A 627 17.46 -23.50 -7.60
C VAL A 627 16.65 -23.77 -6.35
N GLN A 628 15.37 -24.06 -6.53
CA GLN A 628 14.49 -24.56 -5.49
C GLN A 628 14.30 -26.07 -5.70
N VAL A 629 14.59 -26.85 -4.65
CA VAL A 629 14.40 -28.30 -4.62
C VAL A 629 13.23 -28.62 -3.70
N SER A 630 12.17 -29.20 -4.26
CA SER A 630 10.97 -29.52 -3.48
C SER A 630 10.45 -30.94 -3.72
N ALA A 631 9.89 -31.55 -2.68
CA ALA A 631 9.23 -32.85 -2.75
C ALA A 631 8.31 -33.04 -1.52
N GLY A 632 7.37 -33.98 -1.62
CA GLY A 632 6.54 -34.39 -0.48
C GLY A 632 7.34 -35.12 0.61
N VAL A 633 6.79 -35.19 1.81
CA VAL A 633 7.34 -35.91 2.97
C VAL A 633 6.49 -37.15 3.26
N ARG A 634 7.13 -38.27 3.57
CA ARG A 634 6.50 -39.55 3.94
C ARG A 634 7.01 -40.03 5.31
N ALA A 635 6.19 -40.79 6.02
CA ALA A 635 6.63 -41.40 7.28
C ALA A 635 7.72 -42.47 7.04
N PRO A 636 8.57 -42.77 8.04
CA PRO A 636 9.53 -43.86 7.95
C PRO A 636 8.84 -45.19 7.58
N GLY A 637 9.31 -45.83 6.50
CA GLY A 637 8.77 -47.11 6.02
C GLY A 637 7.51 -47.02 5.16
N GLU A 638 6.90 -45.84 5.00
CA GLU A 638 5.77 -45.65 4.08
C GLU A 638 6.25 -45.74 2.61
N PRO A 639 5.56 -46.53 1.75
CA PRO A 639 5.91 -46.63 0.34
C PRO A 639 5.58 -45.35 -0.43
N GLU A 640 6.41 -45.02 -1.42
CA GLU A 640 6.19 -43.88 -2.31
C GLU A 640 4.99 -44.15 -3.23
N GLN A 641 4.14 -43.13 -3.43
CA GLN A 641 2.93 -43.23 -4.25
C GLN A 641 3.18 -42.83 -5.71
N PRO A 642 2.36 -43.31 -6.66
CA PRO A 642 2.36 -42.80 -8.03
C PRO A 642 2.04 -41.30 -8.05
N GLY A 643 3.05 -40.47 -8.33
CA GLY A 643 2.95 -39.01 -8.28
C GLY A 643 3.97 -38.34 -7.35
N ASP A 644 4.63 -39.11 -6.48
CA ASP A 644 5.75 -38.62 -5.68
C ASP A 644 6.94 -38.32 -6.60
N GLU A 645 7.33 -37.05 -6.68
CA GLU A 645 8.47 -36.60 -7.48
C GLU A 645 9.27 -35.51 -6.75
N VAL A 646 10.56 -35.47 -7.07
CA VAL A 646 11.43 -34.35 -6.71
C VAL A 646 11.36 -33.33 -7.85
N ARG A 647 11.11 -32.07 -7.50
CA ARG A 647 11.11 -30.95 -8.45
C ARG A 647 12.34 -30.11 -8.21
N VAL A 648 12.97 -29.70 -9.32
CA VAL A 648 14.08 -28.75 -9.33
C VAL A 648 13.69 -27.61 -10.25
N ARG A 649 13.46 -26.42 -9.68
CA ARG A 649 13.08 -25.23 -10.44
C ARG A 649 14.19 -24.20 -10.34
N VAL A 650 14.67 -23.70 -11.48
CA VAL A 650 15.62 -22.57 -11.48
C VAL A 650 14.86 -21.30 -11.09
N GLN A 651 15.33 -20.63 -10.05
CA GLN A 651 14.79 -19.34 -9.59
C GLN A 651 15.51 -18.19 -10.29
N ALA A 652 16.84 -18.23 -10.35
CA ALA A 652 17.66 -17.23 -11.03
C ALA A 652 18.96 -17.83 -11.57
N SER A 653 19.46 -17.25 -12.67
CA SER A 653 20.68 -17.66 -13.37
C SER A 653 21.46 -16.40 -13.75
N LEU A 654 22.66 -16.21 -13.19
CA LEU A 654 23.50 -15.04 -13.43
C LEU A 654 24.88 -15.51 -13.91
N ARG A 655 25.18 -15.33 -15.20
CA ARG A 655 26.42 -15.85 -15.84
C ARG A 655 27.47 -14.78 -16.08
N GLU A 656 27.05 -13.52 -16.10
CA GLU A 656 27.93 -12.36 -16.10
C GLU A 656 28.98 -12.39 -14.98
N VAL A 657 28.73 -13.16 -13.91
CA VAL A 657 29.65 -13.33 -12.78
C VAL A 657 30.91 -14.13 -13.15
N ILE A 658 30.86 -15.02 -14.14
CA ILE A 658 31.99 -15.89 -14.52
C ILE A 658 32.80 -15.34 -15.70
N GLU A 659 32.17 -14.51 -16.53
CA GLU A 659 32.87 -13.78 -17.58
C GLU A 659 33.90 -12.80 -16.99
N LEU A 660 33.76 -12.47 -15.70
CA LEU A 660 34.61 -11.51 -15.02
C LEU A 660 35.38 -12.14 -13.84
N PRO A 661 36.47 -12.89 -14.09
CA PRO A 661 37.23 -13.54 -13.03
C PRO A 661 37.90 -12.52 -12.07
N ASP A 662 38.08 -11.28 -12.51
CA ASP A 662 38.62 -10.15 -11.73
C ASP A 662 37.56 -9.35 -10.95
N ARG A 663 36.28 -9.75 -10.98
CA ARG A 663 35.21 -9.10 -10.17
C ARG A 663 35.59 -9.04 -8.70
N ILE A 664 35.19 -7.95 -8.05
CA ILE A 664 35.34 -7.79 -6.61
C ILE A 664 34.42 -8.84 -5.95
N PRO A 665 34.94 -9.72 -5.07
CA PRO A 665 34.09 -10.68 -4.39
C PRO A 665 33.01 -9.97 -3.57
N TYR A 666 31.82 -10.57 -3.53
CA TYR A 666 30.76 -10.12 -2.63
C TYR A 666 30.83 -10.88 -1.32
N ASP A 667 30.59 -10.18 -0.22
CA ASP A 667 30.63 -10.80 1.10
C ASP A 667 29.40 -11.68 1.30
N THR A 668 28.23 -11.16 0.92
CA THR A 668 26.93 -11.83 1.08
C THR A 668 26.09 -11.75 -0.19
N CYS A 669 25.43 -12.86 -0.51
CA CYS A 669 24.34 -12.93 -1.47
C CYS A 669 23.04 -13.18 -0.70
N ALA A 670 22.09 -12.26 -0.81
CA ALA A 670 20.77 -12.36 -0.24
C ALA A 670 19.74 -12.63 -1.34
N VAL A 671 18.74 -13.45 -1.05
CA VAL A 671 17.63 -13.79 -1.95
C VAL A 671 16.34 -13.45 -1.22
N ALA A 672 15.48 -12.65 -1.82
CA ALA A 672 14.18 -12.29 -1.28
C ALA A 672 13.06 -12.94 -2.12
N GLY A 673 12.09 -13.58 -1.47
CA GLY A 673 10.93 -14.20 -2.11
C GLY A 673 10.16 -15.13 -1.17
N ARG A 674 9.20 -15.92 -1.69
CA ARG A 674 8.43 -16.91 -0.92
C ARG A 674 8.96 -18.33 -1.03
N GLU A 675 8.78 -19.09 0.04
CA GLU A 675 9.19 -20.49 0.17
C GLU A 675 8.29 -21.44 -0.63
N ASP A 676 7.01 -21.06 -0.77
CA ASP A 676 6.02 -21.77 -1.57
C ASP A 676 5.81 -21.09 -2.93
N ALA A 677 5.76 -21.90 -3.98
CA ALA A 677 5.14 -21.53 -5.24
C ALA A 677 3.63 -21.39 -5.00
N ALA A 678 3.21 -20.35 -4.28
CA ALA A 678 1.82 -19.98 -4.21
C ALA A 678 1.32 -19.77 -5.65
N PRO A 679 0.09 -20.18 -5.99
CA PRO A 679 -0.47 -19.91 -7.31
C PRO A 679 -0.33 -18.41 -7.62
N PRO A 680 -0.10 -18.02 -8.90
CA PRO A 680 0.14 -16.64 -9.29
C PRO A 680 -0.93 -15.64 -8.79
N ASP A 681 -2.12 -16.14 -8.43
CA ASP A 681 -3.25 -15.37 -7.92
C ASP A 681 -3.32 -15.28 -6.37
N ALA A 682 -2.39 -15.91 -5.64
CA ALA A 682 -2.35 -15.85 -4.18
C ALA A 682 -1.79 -14.50 -3.71
N ARG A 683 -2.58 -13.75 -2.92
CA ARG A 683 -2.15 -12.48 -2.34
C ARG A 683 -0.79 -12.63 -1.63
N PRO A 684 0.17 -11.71 -1.86
CA PRO A 684 1.42 -11.69 -1.11
C PRO A 684 1.12 -11.57 0.39
N GLY A 685 1.79 -12.39 1.20
CA GLY A 685 1.73 -12.28 2.65
C GLY A 685 2.48 -11.01 3.11
N PRO A 686 2.21 -10.51 4.33
CA PRO A 686 2.79 -9.26 4.85
C PRO A 686 4.27 -9.35 5.23
N THR A 687 4.87 -10.55 5.16
CA THR A 687 6.23 -10.82 5.63
C THR A 687 7.13 -11.18 4.46
N ALA A 688 8.21 -10.40 4.25
CA ALA A 688 9.23 -10.73 3.27
C ALA A 688 10.22 -11.74 3.86
N THR A 689 10.37 -12.91 3.23
CA THR A 689 11.41 -13.87 3.61
C THR A 689 12.71 -13.54 2.88
N LEU A 690 13.80 -13.49 3.64
CA LEU A 690 15.15 -13.23 3.15
C LEU A 690 16.06 -14.43 3.49
N TRP A 691 16.65 -15.03 2.47
CA TRP A 691 17.74 -16.01 2.62
C TRP A 691 19.06 -15.30 2.39
N MET A 692 19.97 -15.36 3.35
CA MET A 692 21.33 -14.82 3.21
C MET A 692 22.33 -15.96 3.11
N PHE A 693 23.32 -15.80 2.24
CA PHE A 693 24.37 -16.75 1.94
C PHE A 693 25.72 -16.03 1.91
N GLY A 694 26.80 -16.65 2.37
CA GLY A 694 28.10 -15.99 2.53
C GLY A 694 28.28 -15.24 3.84
N GLY A 695 29.43 -14.56 4.01
CA GLY A 695 29.83 -13.97 5.28
C GLY A 695 30.01 -15.03 6.39
N THR A 696 29.26 -14.90 7.50
CA THR A 696 29.33 -15.80 8.67
C THR A 696 28.55 -17.12 8.53
N GLY A 697 27.81 -17.34 7.45
CA GLY A 697 27.02 -18.56 7.21
C GLY A 697 25.74 -18.29 6.40
N ALA A 698 25.00 -19.35 6.09
CA ALA A 698 23.70 -19.25 5.42
C ALA A 698 22.55 -19.22 6.45
N GLY A 699 21.48 -18.50 6.14
CA GLY A 699 20.35 -18.40 7.06
C GLY A 699 19.11 -17.75 6.49
N ARG A 700 17.96 -18.10 7.08
CA ARG A 700 16.65 -17.53 6.78
C ARG A 700 16.27 -16.49 7.83
N CYS A 701 15.66 -15.40 7.38
CA CYS A 701 15.10 -14.38 8.25
C CYS A 701 13.77 -13.91 7.67
N ASP A 702 12.74 -13.91 8.50
CA ASP A 702 11.46 -13.31 8.17
C ASP A 702 11.44 -11.87 8.66
N LEU A 703 11.22 -10.95 7.72
CA LEU A 703 11.28 -9.52 7.98
C LEU A 703 9.88 -8.95 8.22
N GLU A 704 9.41 -9.10 9.45
CA GLU A 704 8.11 -8.61 9.91
C GLU A 704 8.10 -7.09 10.09
N GLY A 705 6.96 -6.46 9.79
CA GLY A 705 6.75 -5.02 10.00
C GLY A 705 7.51 -4.11 9.02
N THR A 706 8.15 -4.69 7.99
CA THR A 706 8.84 -3.92 6.94
C THR A 706 7.89 -3.06 6.13
N GLU A 707 6.68 -3.54 5.87
CA GLU A 707 5.62 -2.78 5.17
C GLU A 707 5.21 -1.55 5.97
N ALA A 708 4.88 -1.73 7.26
CA ALA A 708 4.52 -0.62 8.14
C ALA A 708 5.66 0.41 8.28
N ALA A 709 6.92 -0.04 8.32
CA ALA A 709 8.07 0.87 8.34
C ALA A 709 8.21 1.66 7.03
N LEU A 710 7.96 1.05 5.88
CA LEU A 710 7.98 1.72 4.58
C LEU A 710 6.80 2.69 4.42
N GLU A 711 5.62 2.33 4.90
CA GLU A 711 4.43 3.19 4.90
C GLU A 711 4.64 4.40 5.81
N TRP A 712 5.11 4.17 7.05
CA TRP A 712 5.51 5.24 7.97
C TRP A 712 6.54 6.17 7.34
N LEU A 713 7.60 5.63 6.73
CA LEU A 713 8.62 6.45 6.09
C LEU A 713 8.03 7.32 4.97
N ASN A 714 7.13 6.74 4.15
CA ASN A 714 6.46 7.47 3.10
C ASN A 714 5.68 8.67 3.64
N GLN A 715 4.98 8.50 4.76
CA GLN A 715 4.18 9.55 5.40
C GLN A 715 5.06 10.61 6.08
N ASP A 716 6.02 10.18 6.91
CA ASP A 716 6.78 11.06 7.79
C ASP A 716 7.92 11.78 7.07
N LEU A 717 8.61 11.13 6.12
CA LEU A 717 9.69 11.76 5.36
C LEU A 717 9.17 12.94 4.54
N PHE A 718 8.07 12.73 3.81
CA PHE A 718 7.48 13.76 2.96
C PHE A 718 7.01 14.95 3.80
N THR A 719 6.31 14.68 4.90
CA THR A 719 5.82 15.70 5.83
C THR A 719 6.96 16.50 6.46
N THR A 720 7.99 15.81 6.95
CA THR A 720 9.19 16.44 7.53
C THR A 720 9.92 17.31 6.51
N GLN A 721 10.13 16.80 5.30
CA GLN A 721 10.74 17.58 4.22
C GLN A 721 9.92 18.83 3.88
N LYS A 722 8.59 18.71 3.81
CA LYS A 722 7.68 19.84 3.52
C LYS A 722 7.74 20.91 4.62
N SER A 723 7.77 20.50 5.89
CA SER A 723 7.93 21.41 7.03
C SER A 723 9.27 22.15 6.98
N LEU A 724 10.38 21.42 6.80
CA LEU A 724 11.73 22.00 6.71
C LEU A 724 11.82 23.05 5.59
N VAL A 725 11.23 22.75 4.44
CA VAL A 725 11.20 23.68 3.29
C VAL A 725 10.42 24.95 3.64
N ARG A 726 9.24 24.82 4.24
CA ARG A 726 8.40 25.96 4.66
C ARG A 726 9.11 26.83 5.68
N ARG A 727 9.76 26.23 6.69
CA ARG A 727 10.51 26.95 7.73
C ARG A 727 11.71 27.70 7.15
N ARG A 728 12.47 27.09 6.23
CA ARG A 728 13.59 27.76 5.54
C ARG A 728 13.14 28.94 4.68
N ALA A 729 12.02 28.78 3.96
CA ALA A 729 11.43 29.86 3.18
C ALA A 729 11.00 31.04 4.08
N ALA A 730 10.41 30.76 5.25
CA ALA A 730 10.03 31.79 6.22
C ALA A 730 11.23 32.53 6.84
N GLN A 731 12.39 31.88 6.93
CA GLN A 731 13.63 32.45 7.49
C GLN A 731 14.45 33.27 6.47
N GLY A 732 13.97 33.41 5.22
CA GLY A 732 14.69 34.15 4.17
C GLY A 732 16.01 33.49 3.74
N ALA A 733 16.24 32.24 4.13
CA ALA A 733 17.39 31.47 3.67
C ALA A 733 17.10 30.98 2.24
N GLY A 734 17.98 31.30 1.30
CA GLY A 734 17.93 30.77 -0.06
C GLY A 734 17.86 29.24 -0.06
N ALA A 735 17.16 28.68 -1.04
CA ALA A 735 16.81 27.26 -1.13
C ALA A 735 17.99 26.29 -1.34
N ASP A 736 19.23 26.78 -1.47
CA ASP A 736 20.40 25.99 -1.84
C ASP A 736 21.20 25.48 -0.63
N GLY A 737 21.37 24.16 -0.55
CA GLY A 737 22.58 23.53 -0.01
C GLY A 737 23.02 23.86 1.42
N ALA A 738 22.13 24.28 2.31
CA ALA A 738 22.47 24.42 3.72
C ALA A 738 22.88 23.06 4.31
N LEU A 739 23.95 23.05 5.12
CA LEU A 739 24.36 21.88 5.89
C LEU A 739 23.15 21.27 6.62
N LEU A 740 23.12 19.94 6.77
CA LEU A 740 22.13 19.29 7.61
C LEU A 740 22.14 19.94 9.00
N ASP A 741 21.02 20.50 9.41
CA ASP A 741 20.87 21.05 10.75
C ASP A 741 20.72 19.88 11.73
N ALA A 742 21.86 19.52 12.34
CA ALA A 742 21.96 18.43 13.29
C ALA A 742 21.22 18.70 14.61
N ALA A 743 20.79 19.94 14.86
CA ALA A 743 20.04 20.33 16.05
C ALA A 743 18.54 20.52 15.78
N ASP A 744 18.10 20.48 14.52
CA ASP A 744 16.68 20.64 14.18
C ASP A 744 15.84 19.49 14.80
N PRO A 745 14.83 19.80 15.62
CA PRO A 745 14.05 18.77 16.31
C PRO A 745 13.31 17.81 15.38
N GLU A 746 12.82 18.26 14.22
CA GLU A 746 12.11 17.40 13.28
C GLU A 746 13.08 16.48 12.53
N VAL A 747 14.25 17.00 12.15
CA VAL A 747 15.33 16.18 11.55
C VAL A 747 15.79 15.10 12.52
N LEU A 748 16.05 15.46 13.78
CA LEU A 748 16.47 14.50 14.80
C LEU A 748 15.38 13.47 15.07
N ARG A 749 14.11 13.87 15.17
CA ARG A 749 12.98 12.95 15.32
C ARG A 749 12.94 11.94 14.18
N LEU A 750 12.95 12.42 12.93
CA LEU A 750 12.92 11.54 11.76
C LEU A 750 14.12 10.56 11.76
N LEU A 751 15.34 11.05 12.00
CA LEU A 751 16.52 10.19 12.03
C LEU A 751 16.49 9.16 13.18
N ARG A 752 15.96 9.52 14.36
CA ARG A 752 15.73 8.59 15.46
C ARG A 752 14.77 7.50 15.03
N ASP A 753 13.62 7.87 14.50
CA ASP A 753 12.57 6.93 14.14
C ASP A 753 13.02 6.01 13.00
N MET A 754 13.70 6.56 11.98
CA MET A 754 14.32 5.76 10.92
C MET A 754 15.35 4.77 11.48
N ALA A 755 16.22 5.21 12.38
CA ALA A 755 17.22 4.33 12.99
C ALA A 755 16.59 3.31 13.95
N ARG A 756 15.42 3.58 14.55
CA ARG A 756 14.66 2.62 15.36
C ARG A 756 14.01 1.53 14.52
N HIS A 757 13.32 1.91 13.44
CA HIS A 757 12.81 0.95 12.45
C HIS A 757 13.96 0.12 11.87
N GLY A 758 15.05 0.77 11.47
CA GLY A 758 16.26 0.13 10.99
C GLY A 758 16.90 -0.83 12.01
N SER A 759 16.89 -0.46 13.29
CA SER A 759 17.39 -1.30 14.39
C SER A 759 16.51 -2.52 14.63
N ALA A 760 15.20 -2.39 14.47
CA ALA A 760 14.26 -3.51 14.57
C ALA A 760 14.53 -4.53 13.44
N ILE A 761 14.69 -4.06 12.21
CA ILE A 761 15.06 -4.92 11.07
C ILE A 761 16.43 -5.56 11.31
N HIS A 762 17.43 -4.78 11.74
CA HIS A 762 18.76 -5.30 12.07
C HIS A 762 18.72 -6.37 13.17
N LYS A 763 17.86 -6.22 14.18
CA LYS A 763 17.67 -7.21 15.25
C LYS A 763 17.11 -8.52 14.71
N GLN A 764 16.15 -8.47 13.79
CA GLN A 764 15.61 -9.66 13.12
C GLN A 764 16.69 -10.35 12.30
N LEU A 765 17.47 -9.59 11.52
CA LEU A 765 18.60 -10.12 10.73
C LEU A 765 19.65 -10.80 11.63
N ARG A 766 19.97 -10.19 12.79
CA ARG A 766 20.93 -10.74 13.77
C ARG A 766 20.41 -11.93 14.58
N ALA A 767 19.10 -12.09 14.70
CA ALA A 767 18.51 -13.28 15.33
C ALA A 767 18.72 -14.52 14.46
N GLY A 768 18.86 -14.34 13.14
CA GLY A 768 19.25 -15.39 12.20
C GLY A 768 20.77 -15.67 12.16
N PRO A 769 21.20 -16.67 11.36
CA PRO A 769 22.61 -17.07 11.22
C PRO A 769 23.56 -16.01 10.65
N CYS A 770 23.04 -15.00 9.95
CA CYS A 770 23.84 -13.98 9.27
C CYS A 770 23.99 -12.73 10.15
N ARG A 771 25.10 -12.64 10.89
CA ARG A 771 25.30 -11.55 11.88
C ARG A 771 25.88 -10.27 11.29
N ASP A 772 26.69 -10.38 10.24
CA ASP A 772 27.25 -9.25 9.49
C ASP A 772 27.40 -9.66 8.01
N PRO A 773 26.70 -8.99 7.08
CA PRO A 773 26.76 -9.32 5.66
C PRO A 773 27.96 -8.69 4.93
N GLY A 774 28.91 -8.08 5.64
CA GLY A 774 30.11 -7.48 5.04
C GLY A 774 29.86 -6.13 4.35
N GLU A 775 30.80 -5.67 3.51
CA GLU A 775 30.72 -4.38 2.82
C GLU A 775 29.85 -4.46 1.56
N ARG A 776 29.90 -5.58 0.81
CA ARG A 776 29.20 -5.73 -0.46
C ARG A 776 28.14 -6.83 -0.39
N ILE A 777 26.90 -6.43 -0.60
CA ILE A 777 25.71 -7.28 -0.54
C ILE A 777 25.07 -7.35 -1.93
N GLN A 778 24.87 -8.55 -2.45
CA GLN A 778 24.08 -8.78 -3.66
C GLN A 778 22.70 -9.22 -3.20
N LEU A 779 21.66 -8.49 -3.56
CA LEU A 779 20.28 -8.82 -3.27
C LEU A 779 19.57 -9.22 -4.57
N LEU A 780 19.11 -10.47 -4.63
CA LEU A 780 18.25 -10.99 -5.68
C LEU A 780 16.80 -10.88 -5.23
N ASN A 781 15.98 -10.11 -5.95
CA ASN A 781 14.56 -10.02 -5.67
C ASN A 781 13.77 -10.93 -6.62
N LEU A 782 13.27 -12.05 -6.12
CA LEU A 782 12.50 -13.01 -6.92
C LEU A 782 11.05 -12.57 -7.12
N GLU A 783 10.51 -11.73 -6.23
CA GLU A 783 9.10 -11.32 -6.26
C GLU A 783 8.93 -9.89 -6.81
N PRO A 784 8.16 -9.71 -7.91
CA PRO A 784 7.92 -8.38 -8.49
C PRO A 784 7.20 -7.36 -7.60
N GLY A 785 6.54 -7.82 -6.52
CA GLY A 785 5.80 -6.96 -5.58
C GLY A 785 6.42 -6.83 -4.19
N GLY A 786 7.41 -7.67 -3.85
CA GLY A 786 8.09 -7.65 -2.55
C GLY A 786 9.28 -6.69 -2.60
N TYR A 787 9.45 -5.86 -1.57
CA TYR A 787 10.63 -5.01 -1.43
C TYR A 787 11.27 -5.19 -0.04
N VAL A 788 12.51 -5.66 -0.01
CA VAL A 788 13.29 -5.76 1.24
C VAL A 788 14.15 -4.51 1.41
N PRO A 789 13.91 -3.66 2.43
CA PRO A 789 14.58 -2.37 2.54
C PRO A 789 15.93 -2.44 3.26
N LEU A 790 16.92 -3.10 2.65
CA LEU A 790 18.28 -3.17 3.19
C LEU A 790 18.91 -1.78 3.37
N GLU A 791 18.45 -0.77 2.64
CA GLU A 791 18.92 0.62 2.76
C GLU A 791 18.67 1.25 4.13
N PHE A 792 17.59 0.82 4.82
CA PHE A 792 17.15 1.35 6.11
C PHE A 792 17.70 0.57 7.31
N VAL A 793 18.34 -0.58 7.10
CA VAL A 793 18.91 -1.35 8.19
C VAL A 793 19.91 -0.49 8.95
N TYR A 794 19.75 -0.42 10.27
CA TYR A 794 20.56 0.40 11.16
C TYR A 794 21.27 -0.44 12.20
N ASP A 795 22.60 -0.46 12.17
CA ASP A 795 23.41 -1.41 12.96
C ASP A 795 24.11 -0.82 14.20
N ARG A 796 23.84 0.44 14.55
CA ARG A 796 24.53 1.14 15.67
C ARG A 796 23.75 1.17 16.98
N GLY A 797 22.80 0.26 17.14
CA GLY A 797 21.99 0.11 18.35
C GLY A 797 20.72 0.97 18.35
N TYR A 798 19.79 0.65 19.25
CA TYR A 798 18.48 1.31 19.28
C TYR A 798 18.61 2.75 19.81
N PRO A 799 18.23 3.78 19.04
CA PRO A 799 18.35 5.17 19.46
C PRO A 799 17.48 5.54 20.65
N ALA A 800 18.11 6.32 21.52
CA ALA A 800 17.52 7.16 22.53
C ALA A 800 16.35 8.06 22.08
N ASP A 801 15.41 8.36 22.99
CA ASP A 801 14.39 9.41 22.80
C ASP A 801 15.02 10.79 22.58
N ASP A 802 16.14 11.06 23.25
CA ASP A 802 16.91 12.29 23.18
C ASP A 802 18.21 12.15 22.34
N ALA A 803 18.36 11.07 21.56
CA ALA A 803 19.58 10.82 20.79
C ALA A 803 19.97 11.99 19.88
N THR A 804 21.20 12.43 19.91
CA THR A 804 21.72 13.43 18.97
C THR A 804 22.57 12.78 17.87
N LEU A 805 22.91 13.49 16.81
CA LEU A 805 23.92 13.00 15.88
C LEU A 805 25.29 12.88 16.57
N CYS A 806 26.07 11.86 16.23
CA CYS A 806 27.39 11.66 16.83
C CYS A 806 28.37 12.78 16.41
N ASP A 807 29.33 13.14 17.26
CA ASP A 807 30.26 14.28 17.01
C ASP A 807 31.01 14.22 15.67
N GLY A 808 31.21 13.01 15.11
CA GLY A 808 31.88 12.80 13.83
C GLY A 808 30.95 12.71 12.62
N TRP A 809 29.65 13.01 12.76
CA TRP A 809 28.65 12.75 11.72
C TRP A 809 28.98 13.44 10.39
N LEU A 810 29.42 14.70 10.43
CA LEU A 810 29.65 15.48 9.22
C LEU A 810 30.87 14.99 8.46
N GLU A 811 31.99 14.77 9.16
CA GLU A 811 33.21 14.20 8.58
C GLU A 811 32.95 12.80 8.00
N ALA A 812 32.14 12.00 8.69
CA ALA A 812 31.73 10.68 8.23
C ALA A 812 30.94 10.74 6.90
N LEU A 813 30.09 11.74 6.72
CA LEU A 813 29.32 11.94 5.48
C LEU A 813 30.11 12.63 4.36
N GLN A 814 31.11 13.45 4.70
CA GLN A 814 31.92 14.13 3.68
C GLN A 814 33.06 13.26 3.15
N SER A 815 33.46 12.22 3.88
CA SER A 815 34.51 11.30 3.45
C SER A 815 33.99 10.01 2.81
N ASP A 816 34.86 9.35 2.04
CA ASP A 816 34.65 8.00 1.52
C ASP A 816 35.15 6.90 2.49
N ALA A 817 35.52 7.25 3.73
CA ALA A 817 36.04 6.29 4.69
C ALA A 817 35.00 5.19 5.02
N PRO A 818 35.44 3.94 5.24
CA PRO A 818 34.52 2.83 5.53
C PRO A 818 33.91 2.90 6.94
N ALA A 819 34.48 3.73 7.81
CA ALA A 819 34.12 3.80 9.23
C ALA A 819 34.00 5.24 9.71
N CYS A 820 33.11 5.48 10.66
CA CYS A 820 32.93 6.80 11.28
C CYS A 820 34.12 7.13 12.20
N PRO A 821 34.75 8.32 12.09
CA PRO A 821 35.91 8.68 12.90
C PRO A 821 35.59 8.77 14.39
N ALA A 822 34.34 8.98 14.79
CA ALA A 822 33.92 9.00 16.19
C ALA A 822 33.48 7.61 16.69
N CYS A 823 32.52 6.98 16.01
CA CYS A 823 31.87 5.76 16.49
C CYS A 823 32.72 4.47 16.34
N SER A 824 33.79 4.51 15.54
CA SER A 824 34.64 3.32 15.31
C SER A 824 35.76 3.13 16.34
N ARG A 825 35.97 4.08 17.27
CA ARG A 825 37.08 4.01 18.24
C ARG A 825 36.83 3.04 19.39
N THR A 826 35.58 2.90 19.81
CA THR A 826 35.20 2.09 20.98
C THR A 826 33.88 1.35 20.69
N ALA A 827 33.89 0.03 20.87
CA ALA A 827 32.67 -0.76 20.73
C ALA A 827 31.72 -0.49 21.93
N PRO A 828 30.44 -0.17 21.69
CA PRO A 828 29.48 0.03 22.77
C PRO A 828 29.16 -1.29 23.48
N SER A 829 28.88 -1.23 24.78
CA SER A 829 28.43 -2.38 25.56
C SER A 829 27.02 -2.86 25.14
N PRO A 830 26.64 -4.12 25.40
CA PRO A 830 25.29 -4.63 25.14
C PRO A 830 24.16 -3.81 25.79
N ARG A 831 24.43 -3.16 26.93
CA ARG A 831 23.47 -2.27 27.59
C ARG A 831 23.30 -0.96 26.81
N GLN A 832 24.38 -0.36 26.34
CA GLN A 832 24.35 0.86 25.52
C GLN A 832 23.67 0.62 24.16
N LEU A 833 23.83 -0.57 23.57
CA LEU A 833 23.15 -0.92 22.32
C LEU A 833 21.61 -0.96 22.40
N ARG A 834 21.04 -1.07 23.61
CA ARG A 834 19.59 -1.02 23.83
C ARG A 834 19.06 0.41 23.92
N TRP A 835 19.93 1.37 24.20
CA TRP A 835 19.57 2.77 24.45
C TRP A 835 20.78 3.66 24.12
N MET A 836 20.97 3.90 22.82
CA MET A 836 22.15 4.59 22.29
C MET A 836 21.94 6.10 22.32
N PRO A 837 22.79 6.89 23.02
CA PRO A 837 22.62 8.33 23.13
C PRO A 837 22.93 9.09 21.84
N THR A 838 23.49 8.42 20.83
CA THR A 838 23.85 9.07 19.57
C THR A 838 23.40 8.25 18.36
N ILE A 839 23.10 8.96 17.27
CA ILE A 839 22.83 8.41 15.96
C ILE A 839 24.04 8.65 15.08
N CYS A 840 24.60 7.58 14.53
CA CYS A 840 25.67 7.68 13.53
C CYS A 840 25.04 7.50 12.14
N PRO A 841 25.18 8.45 11.21
CA PRO A 841 24.66 8.27 9.86
C PRO A 841 25.20 7.00 9.18
N LEU A 842 26.47 6.66 9.39
CA LEU A 842 27.07 5.42 8.87
C LEU A 842 26.58 4.14 9.59
N GLY A 843 25.57 4.23 10.46
CA GLY A 843 24.82 3.06 10.91
C GLY A 843 23.79 2.58 9.90
N PHE A 844 23.31 3.47 9.01
CA PHE A 844 22.45 3.07 7.89
C PHE A 844 23.27 2.35 6.83
N TRP A 845 22.86 1.13 6.46
CA TRP A 845 23.58 0.33 5.47
C TRP A 845 23.67 1.00 4.09
N SER A 846 22.68 1.80 3.69
CA SER A 846 22.75 2.59 2.45
C SER A 846 23.89 3.60 2.39
N LEU A 847 24.40 4.03 3.56
CA LEU A 847 25.51 4.97 3.69
C LEU A 847 26.84 4.27 3.98
N GLN A 848 26.82 3.04 4.48
CA GLN A 848 28.03 2.30 4.85
C GLN A 848 28.42 1.24 3.82
N LYS A 849 27.45 0.49 3.30
CA LYS A 849 27.62 -0.72 2.48
C LYS A 849 27.28 -0.44 1.01
N ILE A 850 27.72 -1.32 0.13
CA ILE A 850 27.33 -1.35 -1.28
C ILE A 850 26.27 -2.44 -1.45
N ILE A 851 25.07 -2.03 -1.83
CA ILE A 851 23.92 -2.92 -2.05
C ILE A 851 23.67 -2.99 -3.56
N GLU A 852 23.96 -4.13 -4.16
CA GLU A 852 23.60 -4.43 -5.55
C GLU A 852 22.23 -5.10 -5.58
N ARG A 853 21.31 -4.56 -6.39
CA ARG A 853 19.98 -5.16 -6.57
C ARG A 853 19.82 -5.73 -7.97
N ARG A 854 19.44 -7.00 -8.03
CA ARG A 854 19.15 -7.71 -9.27
C ARG A 854 17.73 -8.27 -9.21
N ASP A 855 16.96 -7.96 -10.24
CA ASP A 855 15.59 -8.46 -10.39
C ASP A 855 15.57 -9.46 -11.55
N PRO A 856 15.91 -10.74 -11.32
CA PRO A 856 15.94 -11.74 -12.37
C PRO A 856 14.57 -11.80 -13.08
N ALA A 857 14.56 -11.71 -14.41
CA ALA A 857 13.33 -11.79 -15.19
C ALA A 857 12.66 -13.16 -14.99
N ALA A 858 11.39 -13.14 -14.58
CA ALA A 858 10.58 -14.35 -14.51
C ALA A 858 10.41 -14.89 -15.95
N GLY A 859 10.82 -16.14 -16.18
CA GLY A 859 10.57 -16.81 -17.45
C GLY A 859 11.44 -16.37 -18.64
N ALA A 860 12.60 -15.72 -18.45
CA ALA A 860 13.55 -15.51 -19.54
C ALA A 860 13.84 -16.86 -20.25
N GLU A 861 13.53 -16.92 -21.54
CA GLU A 861 13.57 -18.14 -22.34
C GLU A 861 14.96 -18.79 -22.30
N ALA A 862 14.97 -20.13 -22.36
CA ALA A 862 16.18 -20.93 -22.41
C ALA A 862 16.99 -20.60 -23.69
N GLY A 863 17.87 -19.61 -23.59
CA GLY A 863 18.64 -19.08 -24.72
C GLY A 863 18.85 -17.56 -24.68
N SER A 864 18.11 -16.82 -23.85
CA SER A 864 18.45 -15.43 -23.57
C SER A 864 19.81 -15.38 -22.88
N ALA A 865 20.78 -14.76 -23.55
CA ALA A 865 22.08 -14.44 -23.00
C ALA A 865 21.95 -13.64 -21.68
N ALA A 866 23.06 -13.48 -20.96
CA ALA A 866 23.18 -12.66 -19.75
C ALA A 866 22.34 -11.38 -19.83
N HIS A 867 21.94 -10.81 -18.69
CA HIS A 867 21.21 -9.54 -18.68
C HIS A 867 21.89 -8.57 -19.65
N PRO A 868 21.23 -8.11 -20.72
CA PRO A 868 21.90 -7.51 -21.88
C PRO A 868 22.74 -6.28 -21.52
N SER A 869 22.42 -5.61 -20.42
CA SER A 869 23.19 -4.50 -19.87
C SER A 869 23.92 -4.81 -18.54
N ALA A 870 24.51 -6.01 -18.44
CA ALA A 870 25.47 -6.36 -17.38
C ALA A 870 26.93 -6.22 -17.89
N PRO A 871 27.92 -5.99 -16.98
CA PRO A 871 29.33 -5.99 -17.31
C PRO A 871 29.80 -7.37 -17.81
N THR A 872 30.46 -7.41 -18.98
CA THR A 872 31.05 -8.62 -19.60
C THR A 872 32.55 -8.44 -19.82
N ALA A 873 33.29 -9.53 -20.11
CA ALA A 873 34.74 -9.50 -20.41
C ALA A 873 35.09 -8.46 -21.48
N ALA A 874 34.29 -8.39 -22.54
CA ALA A 874 34.45 -7.43 -23.63
C ALA A 874 33.98 -6.02 -23.24
N ARG A 875 33.13 -5.89 -22.22
CA ARG A 875 32.37 -4.68 -21.90
C ARG A 875 32.33 -4.44 -20.40
N ARG A 876 33.48 -4.03 -19.87
CA ARG A 876 33.70 -3.69 -18.44
C ARG A 876 33.20 -2.31 -18.05
N ARG A 877 33.04 -1.42 -19.02
CA ARG A 877 32.84 0.01 -18.79
C ARG A 877 31.59 0.48 -19.49
N LEU A 878 30.89 1.41 -18.85
CA LEU A 878 29.87 2.19 -19.50
C LEU A 878 30.52 3.15 -20.50
N PRO A 879 29.83 3.49 -21.61
CA PRO A 879 30.31 4.49 -22.55
C PRO A 879 30.63 5.80 -21.84
N VAL A 880 31.49 6.63 -22.44
CA VAL A 880 31.69 8.00 -21.96
C VAL A 880 30.31 8.67 -21.91
N ILE A 881 29.97 9.27 -20.79
CA ILE A 881 28.73 10.03 -20.66
C ILE A 881 28.97 11.38 -21.34
N ASP A 882 28.86 11.43 -22.66
CA ASP A 882 29.06 12.61 -23.50
C ASP A 882 27.75 13.28 -23.92
N ASP A 883 26.62 12.66 -23.60
CA ASP A 883 25.28 13.14 -23.93
C ASP A 883 24.23 12.75 -22.87
N VAL A 884 23.11 13.47 -22.86
CA VAL A 884 22.02 13.31 -21.87
C VAL A 884 20.65 13.61 -22.48
N ALA A 885 19.62 12.89 -22.05
CA ALA A 885 18.22 13.30 -22.20
C ALA A 885 17.65 13.76 -20.86
N PHE A 886 16.83 14.80 -20.87
CA PHE A 886 16.21 15.38 -19.68
C PHE A 886 14.73 15.68 -19.89
N ALA A 887 13.90 15.22 -18.96
CA ALA A 887 12.49 15.55 -18.84
C ALA A 887 12.11 15.78 -17.38
N SER A 888 11.15 16.66 -17.15
CA SER A 888 10.66 16.99 -15.81
C SER A 888 9.18 17.30 -15.83
N SER A 889 8.48 16.92 -14.77
CA SER A 889 7.11 17.38 -14.50
C SER A 889 7.08 18.86 -14.06
N HIS A 890 5.96 19.53 -14.30
CA HIS A 890 5.64 20.85 -13.77
C HIS A 890 5.60 20.92 -12.23
N TYR A 891 5.43 19.78 -11.53
CA TYR A 891 5.51 19.71 -10.06
C TYR A 891 6.91 19.98 -9.51
N VAL A 892 7.95 19.93 -10.36
CA VAL A 892 9.28 20.42 -10.01
C VAL A 892 9.29 21.95 -10.18
N PRO A 893 9.68 22.73 -9.14
CA PRO A 893 9.70 24.18 -9.23
C PRO A 893 10.46 24.68 -10.45
N ALA A 894 9.92 25.73 -11.11
CA ALA A 894 10.52 26.28 -12.33
C ALA A 894 11.99 26.69 -12.14
N GLU A 895 12.35 27.26 -10.99
CA GLU A 895 13.73 27.61 -10.62
C GLU A 895 14.67 26.38 -10.59
N GLU A 896 14.18 25.24 -10.09
CA GLU A 896 14.94 24.00 -9.98
C GLU A 896 15.07 23.30 -11.35
N ARG A 897 14.01 23.37 -12.17
CA ARG A 897 14.05 22.90 -13.57
C ARG A 897 15.07 23.71 -14.36
N GLN A 898 15.04 25.03 -14.24
CA GLN A 898 15.97 25.93 -14.93
C GLN A 898 17.42 25.71 -14.46
N SER A 899 17.66 25.59 -13.15
CA SER A 899 18.99 25.33 -12.59
C SER A 899 19.56 23.98 -13.05
N THR A 900 18.70 22.96 -13.18
CA THR A 900 19.08 21.65 -13.71
C THR A 900 19.41 21.74 -15.19
N LEU A 901 18.59 22.45 -15.97
CA LEU A 901 18.84 22.68 -17.38
C LEU A 901 20.16 23.43 -17.64
N GLU A 902 20.45 24.47 -16.86
CA GLU A 902 21.71 25.22 -16.93
C GLU A 902 22.90 24.33 -16.57
N ALA A 903 22.80 23.53 -15.50
CA ALA A 903 23.84 22.58 -15.12
C ALA A 903 24.10 21.54 -16.22
N LEU A 904 23.06 21.04 -16.89
CA LEU A 904 23.21 20.11 -18.01
C LEU A 904 23.81 20.81 -19.24
N ARG A 905 23.34 22.00 -19.62
CA ARG A 905 23.89 22.77 -20.75
C ARG A 905 25.36 23.17 -20.54
N ALA A 906 25.79 23.35 -19.29
CA ALA A 906 27.19 23.60 -18.96
C ALA A 906 28.09 22.35 -19.18
N GLN A 907 27.51 21.15 -19.12
CA GLN A 907 28.23 19.87 -19.18
C GLN A 907 28.06 19.13 -20.52
N PHE A 908 27.05 19.48 -21.31
CA PHE A 908 26.66 18.79 -22.54
C PHE A 908 26.34 19.83 -23.63
N ALA A 909 26.90 19.65 -24.82
CA ALA A 909 26.76 20.63 -25.91
C ALA A 909 25.32 20.73 -26.45
N ALA A 910 24.59 19.62 -26.49
CA ALA A 910 23.24 19.55 -27.05
C ALA A 910 22.38 18.51 -26.29
N PRO A 911 22.05 18.76 -25.01
CA PRO A 911 21.19 17.85 -24.23
C PRO A 911 19.83 17.70 -24.93
N GLY A 912 19.32 16.47 -24.99
CA GLY A 912 17.96 16.19 -25.48
C GLY A 912 16.95 16.61 -24.43
N LEU A 913 16.24 17.70 -24.66
CA LEU A 913 15.24 18.22 -23.73
C LEU A 913 13.86 17.84 -24.24
N ALA A 914 13.00 17.37 -23.34
CA ALA A 914 11.64 16.99 -23.69
C ALA A 914 10.65 17.59 -22.68
N ASP A 915 9.69 18.32 -23.20
CA ASP A 915 8.57 18.87 -22.43
C ASP A 915 7.32 17.98 -22.48
N ASP A 916 7.35 16.87 -23.24
CA ASP A 916 6.31 15.86 -23.32
C ASP A 916 6.88 14.52 -23.80
N TRP A 917 6.07 13.46 -23.81
CA TRP A 917 6.53 12.11 -24.18
C TRP A 917 6.83 11.93 -25.68
N ASP A 918 6.24 12.73 -26.56
CA ASP A 918 6.55 12.68 -27.99
C ASP A 918 7.95 13.27 -28.24
N GLN A 919 8.24 14.42 -27.63
CA GLN A 919 9.57 15.03 -27.67
C GLN A 919 10.63 14.15 -27.00
N TRP A 920 10.26 13.39 -25.98
CA TRP A 920 11.15 12.41 -25.35
C TRP A 920 11.54 11.32 -26.34
N LEU A 921 10.57 10.76 -27.07
CA LEU A 921 10.82 9.78 -28.12
C LEU A 921 11.72 10.38 -29.21
N ASP A 922 11.40 11.57 -29.72
CA ASP A 922 12.21 12.27 -30.71
C ASP A 922 13.67 12.46 -30.23
N ALA A 923 13.86 12.83 -28.95
CA ALA A 923 15.19 13.06 -28.37
C ALA A 923 16.03 11.78 -28.29
N LEU A 924 15.39 10.62 -28.02
CA LEU A 924 16.03 9.31 -27.99
C LEU A 924 16.23 8.70 -29.37
N GLU A 925 15.32 8.97 -30.32
CA GLU A 925 15.45 8.55 -31.72
C GLU A 925 16.53 9.34 -32.44
N ALA A 926 16.72 10.63 -32.13
CA ALA A 926 17.72 11.45 -32.81
C ALA A 926 19.16 10.96 -32.56
N ARG A 927 19.52 10.62 -31.31
CA ARG A 927 20.87 10.19 -30.94
C ARG A 927 20.84 9.28 -29.71
N TYR A 928 21.77 8.32 -29.63
CA TYR A 928 21.97 7.55 -28.40
C TYR A 928 22.39 8.46 -27.25
N ARG A 929 21.71 8.33 -26.10
CA ARG A 929 21.98 9.09 -24.89
C ARG A 929 22.43 8.12 -23.79
N PRO A 930 23.70 8.12 -23.34
CA PRO A 930 24.20 7.20 -22.32
C PRO A 930 23.61 7.48 -20.92
N LEU A 931 23.00 8.66 -20.73
CA LEU A 931 22.36 9.08 -19.49
C LEU A 931 20.96 9.63 -19.77
N LEU A 932 19.96 9.09 -19.07
CA LEU A 932 18.58 9.58 -19.07
C LEU A 932 18.27 10.16 -17.70
N VAL A 933 17.83 11.41 -17.63
CA VAL A 933 17.48 12.08 -16.36
C VAL A 933 16.00 12.47 -16.42
N MET A 934 15.21 11.84 -15.57
CA MET A 934 13.76 12.02 -15.55
C MET A 934 13.34 12.43 -14.15
N LEU A 935 12.65 13.56 -14.05
CA LEU A 935 12.01 14.05 -12.82
C LEU A 935 10.48 14.01 -12.97
N PRO A 936 9.88 12.82 -13.16
CA PRO A 936 8.45 12.73 -13.42
C PRO A 936 7.66 12.92 -12.12
N HIS A 937 6.41 13.33 -12.26
CA HIS A 937 5.41 13.00 -11.25
C HIS A 937 4.93 11.57 -11.49
N HIS A 938 4.57 10.88 -10.42
CA HIS A 938 4.00 9.56 -10.50
C HIS A 938 2.68 9.59 -9.76
N ASP A 939 1.62 9.21 -10.45
CA ASP A 939 0.30 9.02 -9.85
C ASP A 939 -0.38 7.76 -10.41
N ALA A 940 -1.59 7.48 -9.93
CA ALA A 940 -2.44 6.42 -10.45
C ALA A 940 -3.87 6.93 -10.66
N GLU A 941 -4.41 6.72 -11.86
CA GLU A 941 -5.78 7.06 -12.21
C GLU A 941 -6.52 5.80 -12.67
N ALA A 942 -7.74 5.57 -12.17
CA ALA A 942 -8.52 4.37 -12.45
C ALA A 942 -7.77 3.03 -12.19
N GLY A 943 -6.86 3.02 -11.20
CA GLY A 943 -6.04 1.85 -10.87
C GLY A 943 -4.86 1.60 -11.83
N LEU A 944 -4.59 2.52 -12.77
CA LEU A 944 -3.46 2.46 -13.68
C LEU A 944 -2.40 3.49 -13.28
N ASP A 945 -1.18 3.02 -13.05
CA ASP A 945 -0.03 3.86 -12.76
C ASP A 945 0.50 4.58 -14.01
N PHE A 946 0.88 5.84 -13.87
CA PHE A 946 1.49 6.62 -14.93
C PHE A 946 2.62 7.53 -14.45
N LEU A 947 3.56 7.79 -15.36
CA LEU A 947 4.59 8.81 -15.22
C LEU A 947 4.14 10.07 -15.97
N GLU A 948 4.20 11.21 -15.31
CA GLU A 948 3.86 12.50 -15.89
C GLU A 948 5.11 13.38 -16.05
N ILE A 949 5.26 13.99 -17.22
CA ILE A 949 6.25 15.03 -17.52
C ILE A 949 5.57 16.19 -18.24
N GLY A 950 6.23 17.35 -18.25
CA GLY A 950 5.74 18.52 -18.97
C GLY A 950 4.78 19.40 -18.17
N ASP A 951 4.09 20.28 -18.89
CA ASP A 951 3.16 21.28 -18.34
C ASP A 951 1.85 20.65 -17.85
N ALA A 952 1.26 21.21 -16.79
CA ALA A 952 0.01 20.76 -16.19
C ALA A 952 -1.18 20.76 -17.18
N GLN A 953 -1.12 21.58 -18.23
CA GLN A 953 -2.17 21.71 -19.24
C GLN A 953 -2.02 20.72 -20.40
N LEU A 954 -0.98 19.89 -20.41
CA LEU A 954 -0.81 18.91 -21.47
C LEU A 954 -1.94 17.87 -21.43
N PRO A 955 -2.50 17.48 -22.59
CA PRO A 955 -3.46 16.39 -22.62
C PRO A 955 -2.78 15.09 -22.14
N PRO A 956 -3.51 14.20 -21.43
CA PRO A 956 -2.94 12.95 -20.90
C PRO A 956 -2.19 12.12 -21.95
N ALA A 957 -2.64 12.10 -23.20
CA ALA A 957 -1.97 11.38 -24.29
C ALA A 957 -0.52 11.83 -24.57
N ARG A 958 -0.12 13.04 -24.17
CA ARG A 958 1.23 13.59 -24.36
C ARG A 958 1.99 13.75 -23.05
N GLY A 959 1.27 14.04 -21.95
CA GLY A 959 1.87 14.25 -20.63
C GLY A 959 2.04 12.97 -19.81
N HIS A 960 1.22 11.93 -20.03
CA HIS A 960 1.20 10.70 -19.24
C HIS A 960 1.77 9.50 -20.01
N LEU A 961 2.61 8.72 -19.35
CA LEU A 961 3.11 7.44 -19.81
C LEU A 961 2.71 6.35 -18.82
N SER A 962 1.69 5.58 -19.16
CA SER A 962 1.26 4.45 -18.35
C SER A 962 2.24 3.28 -18.47
N ARG A 963 2.31 2.43 -17.44
CA ARG A 963 3.16 1.23 -17.45
C ARG A 963 2.89 0.30 -18.64
N GLY A 964 1.63 0.20 -19.08
CA GLY A 964 1.27 -0.61 -20.25
C GLY A 964 1.76 -0.06 -21.60
N GLN A 965 2.19 1.21 -21.65
CA GLN A 965 2.76 1.85 -22.84
C GLN A 965 4.29 1.83 -22.84
N LEU A 966 4.91 1.59 -21.68
CA LEU A 966 6.36 1.61 -21.53
C LEU A 966 7.01 0.45 -22.30
N ASP A 967 7.84 0.80 -23.29
CA ASP A 967 8.58 -0.15 -24.10
C ASP A 967 10.01 0.36 -24.40
N ALA A 968 10.74 -0.35 -25.27
CA ALA A 968 12.12 -0.03 -25.59
C ALA A 968 12.30 1.37 -26.19
N TYR A 969 11.29 1.96 -26.85
CA TYR A 969 11.42 3.27 -27.47
C TYR A 969 11.59 4.40 -26.44
N TYR A 970 11.01 4.23 -25.25
CA TYR A 970 11.12 5.20 -24.16
C TYR A 970 12.43 5.12 -23.37
N VAL A 971 13.27 4.10 -23.63
CA VAL A 971 14.46 3.82 -22.80
C VAL A 971 15.72 3.57 -23.64
N ASN A 972 15.67 2.59 -24.54
CA ASN A 972 16.81 2.18 -25.35
C ASN A 972 16.37 1.77 -26.77
N PRO A 973 15.82 2.70 -27.59
CA PRO A 973 15.24 2.40 -28.90
C PRO A 973 16.23 1.75 -29.87
N ARG A 974 17.53 2.02 -29.68
CA ARG A 974 18.61 1.50 -30.52
C ARG A 974 19.15 0.15 -30.06
N GLY A 975 18.64 -0.40 -28.96
CA GLY A 975 19.15 -1.66 -28.38
C GLY A 975 20.64 -1.61 -28.06
N MET A 976 21.14 -0.46 -27.62
CA MET A 976 22.57 -0.29 -27.34
C MET A 976 22.99 -1.11 -26.13
N GLU A 977 24.19 -1.68 -26.22
CA GLU A 977 24.82 -2.45 -25.17
C GLU A 977 26.25 -1.93 -24.92
N PRO A 978 26.55 -1.31 -23.76
CA PRO A 978 25.67 -1.17 -22.60
C PRO A 978 24.55 -0.17 -22.85
N GLY A 979 23.38 -0.44 -22.31
CA GLY A 979 22.30 0.53 -22.32
C GLY A 979 22.57 1.71 -21.37
N PRO A 980 21.67 2.69 -21.35
CA PRO A 980 21.88 3.92 -20.60
C PRO A 980 21.84 3.70 -19.07
N ILE A 981 22.37 4.69 -18.34
CA ILE A 981 22.02 4.93 -16.94
C ILE A 981 20.72 5.75 -16.92
N VAL A 982 19.74 5.32 -16.15
CA VAL A 982 18.46 6.03 -15.97
C VAL A 982 18.38 6.58 -14.55
N LEU A 983 18.21 7.89 -14.40
CA LEU A 983 17.87 8.54 -13.15
C LEU A 983 16.36 8.82 -13.17
N LEU A 984 15.57 7.94 -12.55
CA LEU A 984 14.11 8.05 -12.47
C LEU A 984 13.73 8.58 -11.08
N LEU A 985 13.76 9.91 -10.92
CA LEU A 985 13.61 10.55 -9.60
C LEU A 985 12.25 11.26 -9.48
N GLY A 986 11.19 10.45 -9.30
CA GLY A 986 9.84 10.91 -8.98
C GLY A 986 9.38 10.42 -7.60
N CYS A 987 8.16 10.77 -7.18
CA CYS A 987 7.55 10.19 -5.97
C CYS A 987 7.46 8.65 -6.09
N ARG A 988 7.88 7.93 -5.04
CA ARG A 988 7.64 6.48 -4.88
C ARG A 988 8.11 5.59 -6.05
N THR A 989 9.16 5.93 -6.81
CA THR A 989 9.61 5.10 -7.96
C THR A 989 10.21 3.72 -7.58
N GLY A 990 10.19 3.35 -6.29
CA GLY A 990 10.74 2.11 -5.73
C GLY A 990 10.04 1.54 -4.49
N ALA A 991 8.86 2.00 -4.03
CA ALA A 991 8.13 1.37 -2.91
C ALA A 991 6.61 1.36 -3.07
N ARG A 992 5.93 0.26 -2.66
CA ARG A 992 4.52 -0.16 -2.91
C ARG A 992 3.43 0.92 -2.67
N THR A 993 2.54 1.11 -3.65
CA THR A 993 1.12 1.43 -3.50
C THR A 993 0.38 0.11 -3.63
N GLU A 994 -0.93 0.17 -3.45
CA GLU A 994 -1.90 -0.89 -3.69
C GLU A 994 -1.66 -1.69 -5.00
N VAL A 995 -0.85 -1.19 -5.96
CA VAL A 995 -0.25 -1.98 -7.05
C VAL A 995 1.25 -1.64 -7.34
N GLY A 996 2.16 -1.80 -6.36
CA GLY A 996 3.59 -2.17 -6.55
C GLY A 996 4.55 -1.30 -7.41
N TYR A 997 5.01 -0.15 -6.92
CA TYR A 997 5.95 0.75 -7.63
C TYR A 997 7.39 0.25 -7.91
N VAL A 998 7.85 -0.85 -7.31
CA VAL A 998 9.14 -1.45 -7.70
C VAL A 998 9.11 -1.88 -9.19
N GLN A 999 7.91 -2.09 -9.73
CA GLN A 999 7.72 -2.54 -11.10
C GLN A 999 8.14 -1.53 -12.16
N LEU A 1000 8.03 -0.21 -11.95
CA LEU A 1000 8.46 0.76 -12.98
C LEU A 1000 9.98 0.81 -13.11
N ALA A 1001 10.72 1.02 -12.03
CA ALA A 1001 12.19 1.01 -12.09
C ALA A 1001 12.72 -0.36 -12.59
N ARG A 1002 12.04 -1.46 -12.23
CA ARG A 1002 12.29 -2.79 -12.80
C ARG A 1002 11.98 -2.86 -14.31
N SER A 1003 10.87 -2.29 -14.77
CA SER A 1003 10.51 -2.27 -16.20
C SER A 1003 11.55 -1.51 -17.02
N PHE A 1004 12.00 -0.34 -16.56
CA PHE A 1004 13.11 0.40 -17.17
C PHE A 1004 14.42 -0.43 -17.21
N GLN A 1005 14.68 -1.21 -16.15
CA GLN A 1005 15.85 -2.09 -16.09
C GLN A 1005 15.74 -3.26 -17.08
N GLN A 1006 14.55 -3.85 -17.20
CA GLN A 1006 14.23 -4.92 -18.15
C GLN A 1006 14.28 -4.45 -19.61
N LEU A 1007 14.04 -3.16 -19.85
CA LEU A 1007 14.23 -2.49 -21.14
C LEU A 1007 15.70 -2.15 -21.43
N HIS A 1008 16.60 -3.05 -21.03
CA HIS A 1008 18.03 -3.02 -21.33
C HIS A 1008 18.78 -1.81 -20.77
N SER A 1009 18.33 -1.17 -19.70
CA SER A 1009 19.15 -0.16 -18.99
C SER A 1009 20.30 -0.83 -18.23
N SER A 1010 21.44 -0.14 -18.13
CA SER A 1010 22.59 -0.64 -17.36
C SER A 1010 22.40 -0.47 -15.85
N ILE A 1011 21.87 0.69 -15.46
CA ILE A 1011 21.51 1.04 -14.09
C ILE A 1011 20.22 1.86 -14.13
N VAL A 1012 19.30 1.61 -13.20
CA VAL A 1012 18.16 2.49 -12.93
C VAL A 1012 18.23 2.95 -11.48
N VAL A 1013 18.26 4.27 -11.26
CA VAL A 1013 18.19 4.89 -9.95
C VAL A 1013 16.77 5.37 -9.68
N GLY A 1014 16.16 4.90 -8.59
CA GLY A 1014 14.80 5.25 -8.15
C GLY A 1014 14.72 5.66 -6.67
N THR A 1015 13.50 5.77 -6.15
CA THR A 1015 13.17 6.32 -4.82
C THR A 1015 12.17 5.45 -4.05
N LEU A 1016 12.50 5.07 -2.81
CA LEU A 1016 11.65 4.26 -1.93
C LEU A 1016 10.51 5.01 -1.24
N ALA A 1017 10.43 6.32 -1.39
CA ALA A 1017 9.44 7.12 -0.69
C ALA A 1017 8.93 8.24 -1.57
N GLN A 1018 7.83 8.87 -1.15
CA GLN A 1018 7.46 10.18 -1.67
C GLN A 1018 8.59 11.17 -1.42
N VAL A 1019 8.91 11.95 -2.45
CA VAL A 1019 9.98 12.95 -2.42
C VAL A 1019 9.45 14.26 -3.00
N LEU A 1020 9.91 15.38 -2.47
CA LEU A 1020 9.56 16.67 -3.06
C LEU A 1020 10.31 16.86 -4.37
N GLY A 1021 9.63 17.30 -5.43
CA GLY A 1021 10.26 17.60 -6.72
C GLY A 1021 11.43 18.59 -6.59
N ARG A 1022 11.31 19.56 -5.68
CA ARG A 1022 12.38 20.51 -5.33
C ARG A 1022 13.65 19.88 -4.72
N HIS A 1023 13.58 18.65 -4.22
CA HIS A 1023 14.72 17.90 -3.72
C HIS A 1023 15.25 16.89 -4.74
N ALA A 1024 14.39 16.38 -5.62
CA ALA A 1024 14.79 15.46 -6.69
C ALA A 1024 15.79 16.11 -7.66
N ALA A 1025 15.55 17.37 -8.06
CA ALA A 1025 16.41 18.06 -9.03
C ALA A 1025 17.86 18.31 -8.50
N PRO A 1026 18.09 18.82 -7.27
CA PRO A 1026 19.44 18.92 -6.70
C PRO A 1026 20.16 17.57 -6.59
N VAL A 1027 19.45 16.50 -6.23
CA VAL A 1027 20.02 15.14 -6.15
C VAL A 1027 20.40 14.64 -7.54
N ALA A 1028 19.57 14.89 -8.56
CA ALA A 1028 19.89 14.59 -9.95
C ALA A 1028 21.17 15.32 -10.38
N ARG A 1029 21.28 16.63 -10.10
CA ARG A 1029 22.48 17.41 -10.39
C ARG A 1029 23.74 16.84 -9.73
N GLU A 1030 23.66 16.44 -8.46
CA GLU A 1030 24.81 15.81 -7.78
C GLU A 1030 25.16 14.43 -8.37
N LEU A 1031 24.17 13.60 -8.71
CA LEU A 1031 24.40 12.33 -9.41
C LEU A 1031 25.14 12.57 -10.73
N VAL A 1032 24.63 13.48 -11.57
CA VAL A 1032 25.30 13.85 -12.83
C VAL A 1032 26.72 14.34 -12.55
N ALA A 1033 26.90 15.28 -11.62
CA ALA A 1033 28.23 15.79 -11.29
C ALA A 1033 29.20 14.69 -10.85
N GLN A 1034 28.78 13.75 -10.01
CA GLN A 1034 29.64 12.65 -9.57
C GLN A 1034 29.93 11.63 -10.68
N LEU A 1035 28.95 11.33 -11.53
CA LEU A 1035 29.16 10.46 -12.70
C LEU A 1035 30.18 11.06 -13.68
N LEU A 1036 30.14 12.38 -13.88
CA LEU A 1036 31.03 13.09 -14.79
C LEU A 1036 32.42 13.37 -14.21
N ALA A 1037 32.54 13.46 -12.88
CA ALA A 1037 33.79 13.76 -12.18
C ALA A 1037 34.71 12.53 -12.01
N VAL A 1038 34.32 11.35 -12.50
CA VAL A 1038 35.15 10.15 -12.38
C VAL A 1038 36.41 10.29 -13.22
N ALA A 1039 37.55 10.41 -12.54
CA ALA A 1039 38.89 10.36 -13.11
C ALA A 1039 39.56 9.00 -12.94
N ASP A 1040 39.24 8.28 -11.85
CA ASP A 1040 39.74 6.94 -11.57
C ASP A 1040 38.83 5.89 -12.21
N GLU A 1041 39.36 5.20 -13.21
CA GLU A 1041 38.66 4.18 -14.01
C GLU A 1041 38.32 2.90 -13.23
N THR A 1042 38.80 2.77 -11.99
CA THR A 1042 38.53 1.62 -11.13
C THR A 1042 37.31 1.82 -10.23
N VAL A 1043 36.82 3.05 -10.10
CA VAL A 1043 35.65 3.38 -9.27
C VAL A 1043 34.40 2.80 -9.92
N ASP A 1044 33.67 2.01 -9.14
CA ASP A 1044 32.41 1.42 -9.54
C ASP A 1044 31.20 2.30 -9.19
N PHE A 1045 30.08 2.06 -9.88
CA PHE A 1045 28.83 2.78 -9.66
C PHE A 1045 28.34 2.70 -8.20
N GLY A 1046 28.50 1.55 -7.54
CA GLY A 1046 28.13 1.36 -6.14
C GLY A 1046 28.82 2.34 -5.20
N ALA A 1047 30.12 2.57 -5.39
CA ALA A 1047 30.90 3.55 -4.64
C ALA A 1047 30.43 4.99 -4.89
N ILE A 1048 30.11 5.33 -6.15
CA ILE A 1048 29.56 6.64 -6.52
C ILE A 1048 28.21 6.87 -5.84
N MET A 1049 27.33 5.87 -5.88
CA MET A 1049 26.01 5.93 -5.26
C MET A 1049 26.11 6.18 -3.75
N ARG A 1050 27.00 5.44 -3.06
CA ARG A 1050 27.27 5.64 -1.62
C ARG A 1050 27.76 7.07 -1.34
N ARG A 1051 28.70 7.57 -2.13
CA ARG A 1051 29.23 8.95 -2.00
C ARG A 1051 28.14 10.00 -2.17
N VAL A 1052 27.30 9.87 -3.22
CA VAL A 1052 26.16 10.78 -3.46
C VAL A 1052 25.22 10.78 -2.26
N ARG A 1053 24.81 9.60 -1.77
CA ARG A 1053 23.91 9.54 -0.61
C ARG A 1053 24.49 10.26 0.60
N ARG A 1054 25.78 10.05 0.89
CA ARG A 1054 26.44 10.71 2.02
C ARG A 1054 26.51 12.24 1.85
N ARG A 1055 26.94 12.72 0.67
CA ARG A 1055 27.06 14.16 0.38
C ARG A 1055 25.70 14.86 0.41
N MET A 1056 24.69 14.24 -0.17
CA MET A 1056 23.35 14.82 -0.21
C MET A 1056 22.71 14.84 1.18
N LEU A 1057 22.91 13.81 2.00
CA LEU A 1057 22.48 13.85 3.40
C LEU A 1057 23.23 14.94 4.18
N ALA A 1058 24.54 15.13 3.98
CA ALA A 1058 25.31 16.20 4.63
C ALA A 1058 24.81 17.60 4.29
N ARG A 1059 24.21 17.78 3.11
CA ARG A 1059 23.56 19.02 2.63
C ARG A 1059 22.07 19.09 2.98
N GLY A 1060 21.59 18.24 3.90
CA GLY A 1060 20.21 18.29 4.38
C GLY A 1060 19.17 17.63 3.47
N TYR A 1061 19.56 16.94 2.40
CA TYR A 1061 18.62 16.25 1.52
C TYR A 1061 18.32 14.85 2.05
N LEU A 1062 17.32 14.75 2.92
CA LEU A 1062 16.89 13.49 3.56
C LEU A 1062 16.49 12.39 2.54
N MET A 1063 16.04 12.79 1.35
CA MET A 1063 15.74 11.90 0.21
C MET A 1063 16.92 10.97 -0.16
N ALA A 1064 18.16 11.36 0.15
CA ALA A 1064 19.35 10.54 -0.07
C ALA A 1064 19.25 9.13 0.53
N LEU A 1065 18.55 8.96 1.67
CA LEU A 1065 18.35 7.67 2.33
C LEU A 1065 17.36 6.76 1.59
N CYS A 1066 16.55 7.32 0.69
CA CYS A 1066 15.53 6.60 -0.06
C CYS A 1066 15.97 6.24 -1.48
N LEU A 1067 17.16 6.67 -1.91
CA LEU A 1067 17.65 6.37 -3.24
C LEU A 1067 18.00 4.89 -3.35
N VAL A 1068 17.62 4.25 -4.46
CA VAL A 1068 17.92 2.84 -4.76
C VAL A 1068 18.44 2.68 -6.16
N ALA A 1069 19.31 1.69 -6.38
CA ALA A 1069 19.88 1.41 -7.69
C ALA A 1069 19.61 -0.05 -8.06
N LEU A 1070 18.97 -0.26 -9.21
CA LEU A 1070 18.74 -1.56 -9.84
C LEU A 1070 19.77 -1.73 -10.97
N GLY A 1071 20.45 -2.87 -11.00
CA GLY A 1071 21.54 -3.13 -11.94
C GLY A 1071 22.79 -3.68 -11.27
N ASP A 1072 23.86 -3.86 -12.05
CA ASP A 1072 25.14 -4.36 -11.55
C ASP A 1072 25.97 -3.21 -10.97
N ALA A 1073 26.27 -3.25 -9.67
CA ALA A 1073 26.96 -2.15 -8.99
C ALA A 1073 28.44 -2.02 -9.38
N GLU A 1074 29.02 -3.02 -10.05
CA GLU A 1074 30.41 -3.03 -10.52
C GLU A 1074 30.61 -2.37 -11.90
N TRP A 1075 29.56 -1.77 -12.49
CA TRP A 1075 29.74 -0.93 -13.67
C TRP A 1075 30.79 0.16 -13.40
N ARG A 1076 31.88 0.13 -14.19
CA ARG A 1076 32.91 1.17 -14.19
C ARG A 1076 32.54 2.26 -15.18
N LEU A 1077 32.84 3.50 -14.85
CA LEU A 1077 32.62 4.64 -15.75
C LEU A 1077 33.87 4.90 -16.58
N THR A 1078 33.68 5.22 -17.86
CA THR A 1078 34.77 5.71 -18.70
C THR A 1078 34.95 7.22 -18.43
N PRO A 1079 36.15 7.68 -18.01
CA PRO A 1079 36.39 9.09 -17.78
C PRO A 1079 36.14 9.92 -19.03
N ARG A 1080 35.68 11.16 -18.85
CA ARG A 1080 35.69 12.12 -19.95
C ARG A 1080 37.15 12.50 -20.29
N PRO A 1081 37.50 12.61 -21.57
CA PRO A 1081 38.80 13.15 -21.94
C PRO A 1081 38.94 14.56 -21.35
N ALA A 1082 40.06 14.84 -20.69
CA ALA A 1082 40.34 16.17 -20.18
C ALA A 1082 40.26 17.18 -21.34
N PRO A 1083 39.69 18.38 -21.14
CA PRO A 1083 39.74 19.42 -22.15
C PRO A 1083 41.21 19.65 -22.50
N GLY A 1084 41.57 19.40 -23.76
CA GLY A 1084 42.94 19.59 -24.24
C GLY A 1084 43.42 21.01 -23.93
N PRO A 1085 44.73 21.24 -23.74
CA PRO A 1085 45.25 22.58 -23.51
C PRO A 1085 44.74 23.49 -24.63
N ALA A 1086 44.09 24.59 -24.26
CA ALA A 1086 43.65 25.60 -25.21
C ALA A 1086 44.82 25.91 -26.15
N PRO A 1087 44.62 25.96 -27.48
CA PRO A 1087 45.70 26.17 -28.43
C PRO A 1087 46.43 27.44 -28.04
N GLY A 1088 47.66 27.27 -27.53
CA GLY A 1088 48.50 28.38 -27.11
C GLY A 1088 48.71 29.28 -28.32
N ASN A 1089 48.43 30.57 -28.16
CA ASN A 1089 48.84 31.58 -29.11
C ASN A 1089 50.37 31.49 -29.23
N GLY A 1090 50.83 30.83 -30.30
CA GLY A 1090 52.21 30.90 -30.76
C GLY A 1090 52.56 32.32 -31.18
N PRO A 1091 53.86 32.66 -31.17
CA PRO A 1091 54.39 34.03 -31.09
C PRO A 1091 53.94 34.96 -32.22
#